data_AF-A0A1I2NTG8-F1
#
_entry.id   AF-A0A1I2NTG8-F1
#
_cell.length_a   1.000
_cell.length_b   1.000
_cell.length_c   1.000
_cell.angle_alpha   90.00
_cell.angle_beta   90.00
_cell.angle_gamma   90.00
#
_symmetry.space_group_name_H-M   'P 1'
#
loop_
_entity.id
_entity.type
_entity.pdbx_description
1 polymer ?
#
loop_
_entity_poly.entity_id
_entity_poly.type
_entity_poly.pdbx_seq_one_letter_code
_entity_poly.pdbx_strand_id
1 'polypeptide(L)'
;MPQLNTDLEKIQVTNRSTSGETIIRTGLNSLRNKVLFLGTFISTIVYMVWRIFFTVPLEYGYTALCIGIILLIVEMAGMLEAAEHFYSMSNIVHPKKPTPPKKWYPDVDVFIPTYNEPIELLRKTVNGCCRMDYPDKSKVHIYICDDGNRQAMKILADKMGVGYLTREEHEGAKAGNLNNALEKTFSPLIATFDADMIPMHDFLMSSVPFFYYRDDKKCNDHENNDWRRIGFIQTPQAFYNPDLFQHNLFSEDRIPDEQDYFYRDVQISRNKTNSVIFGGTNAVISREALFSVGGFCTEVITEDFATGMLIQNEGFICYAIDDPHAIGQAPYDLKSLIKQRIRWARGCIQTGRKLNFLFLDGLSLKQRFSYLSSILYWFNPIKRFVYIMSPILFTVFGIIVVRCTLIEVLLFWLPMYLFQNATLRFLSKGIRNTRWTSVYDTILFPSLFLHVIFEAIGVNKKSFAVTRKDGTQNGRLYGFLHAISHVVLAILSIVGIIFSIEKSLSSGSFTFIVLLFWLVTNLYALLMAIFFMMGRPMVRKAERFRANIDCSLSWDGKIVNYKTFDISENGLSLLLDYPDYIPDRPGIHIHLCSELYQCTCVGELVNVMQFGDNWKYAFTITRIDDSEKDNLYSLVYDRQPSLPIKLGNSISFFDDLTINLFRRMKQPMGYNRKLARVPLDKTLNSEQSGPVVINDFNYEYMLVSSRHQLNNHQTLTLHVSDNCKIKAVLKRQYIIKRTKDKSKSRRRNPFVYLFLVTNVEDIVGSKEFKEEMMAWIQEARAKKMEQIREEERRSKDTQHADEFYERNYLS
;
A
#
# COMPACT_ATOMS: atom_id res chain seq x y z
N MET A 1 -14.37 -9.70 -12.95
CA MET A 1 -14.08 -11.11 -12.61
C MET A 1 -13.42 -11.79 -13.81
N PRO A 2 -12.11 -12.08 -13.70
CA PRO A 2 -11.61 -13.43 -13.98
C PRO A 2 -10.72 -14.01 -12.85
N GLN A 3 -10.52 -13.27 -11.75
CA GLN A 3 -9.64 -13.68 -10.65
C GLN A 3 -10.27 -14.63 -9.62
N LEU A 4 -11.61 -14.81 -9.60
CA LEU A 4 -12.26 -15.61 -8.55
C LEU A 4 -12.03 -17.13 -8.67
N ASN A 5 -11.78 -17.65 -9.89
CA ASN A 5 -11.63 -19.10 -10.10
C ASN A 5 -10.17 -19.58 -10.10
N THR A 6 -9.18 -18.69 -10.08
CA THR A 6 -7.76 -19.09 -10.18
C THR A 6 -7.09 -19.34 -8.83
N ASP A 7 -7.68 -18.91 -7.73
CA ASP A 7 -7.08 -19.05 -6.39
C ASP A 7 -7.59 -20.29 -5.63
N LEU A 8 -8.77 -20.83 -5.97
CA LEU A 8 -9.28 -22.07 -5.38
C LEU A 8 -8.67 -23.34 -6.01
N GLU A 9 -8.31 -23.32 -7.29
CA GLU A 9 -7.63 -24.46 -7.94
C GLU A 9 -6.14 -24.58 -7.54
N LYS A 10 -5.50 -23.50 -7.08
CA LYS A 10 -4.09 -23.54 -6.66
C LYS A 10 -3.85 -24.18 -5.30
N ILE A 11 -4.90 -24.36 -4.49
CA ILE A 11 -4.77 -24.89 -3.13
C ILE A 11 -4.89 -26.44 -3.10
N GLN A 12 -5.39 -27.09 -4.16
CA GLN A 12 -5.58 -28.55 -4.19
C GLN A 12 -4.70 -29.34 -5.18
N VAL A 13 -3.90 -28.68 -6.04
CA VAL A 13 -3.00 -29.36 -6.98
C VAL A 13 -1.52 -29.12 -6.62
N THR A 14 -1.11 -29.52 -5.42
CA THR A 14 0.32 -29.62 -5.06
C THR A 14 0.56 -30.88 -4.23
N ASN A 15 0.16 -32.04 -4.74
CA ASN A 15 0.65 -33.32 -4.22
C ASN A 15 0.49 -34.42 -5.28
N ARG A 16 1.44 -34.49 -6.23
CA ARG A 16 2.09 -35.73 -6.72
C ARG A 16 2.92 -35.47 -7.99
N SER A 17 4.16 -35.94 -7.93
CA SER A 17 5.20 -35.99 -8.98
C SER A 17 5.82 -34.65 -9.41
N THR A 18 7.11 -34.40 -9.07
CA THR A 18 8.04 -33.46 -9.74
C THR A 18 9.37 -33.33 -8.97
N SER A 19 10.19 -34.40 -8.93
CA SER A 19 11.60 -34.28 -8.50
C SER A 19 12.52 -33.91 -9.67
N GLY A 20 12.26 -34.39 -10.89
CA GLY A 20 13.08 -34.13 -12.08
C GLY A 20 12.88 -32.76 -12.74
N GLU A 21 11.64 -32.31 -12.94
CA GLU A 21 11.35 -31.01 -13.58
C GLU A 21 11.77 -29.81 -12.73
N THR A 22 11.70 -29.95 -11.41
CA THR A 22 12.11 -28.93 -10.46
C THR A 22 13.61 -28.67 -10.57
N ILE A 23 14.44 -29.72 -10.68
CA ILE A 23 15.91 -29.58 -10.80
C ILE A 23 16.31 -28.88 -12.11
N ILE A 24 15.68 -29.23 -13.24
CA ILE A 24 15.94 -28.62 -14.54
C ILE A 24 15.53 -27.14 -14.56
N ARG A 25 14.34 -26.81 -14.02
CA ARG A 25 13.89 -25.41 -13.88
C ARG A 25 14.80 -24.60 -12.96
N THR A 26 15.32 -25.21 -11.89
CA THR A 26 16.24 -24.55 -10.95
C THR A 26 17.61 -24.29 -11.59
N GLY A 27 18.12 -25.23 -12.39
CA GLY A 27 19.37 -25.08 -13.16
C GLY A 27 19.28 -24.02 -14.26
N LEU A 28 18.20 -24.01 -15.05
CA LEU A 28 17.95 -22.99 -16.08
C LEU A 28 17.80 -21.59 -15.49
N ASN A 29 17.11 -21.46 -14.35
CA ASN A 29 17.00 -20.20 -13.62
C ASN A 29 18.38 -19.74 -13.10
N SER A 30 19.21 -20.65 -12.58
CA SER A 30 20.57 -20.32 -12.12
C SER A 30 21.47 -19.80 -13.25
N LEU A 31 21.44 -20.44 -14.42
CA LEU A 31 22.21 -20.02 -15.59
C LEU A 31 21.73 -18.66 -16.12
N ARG A 32 20.42 -18.47 -16.27
CA ARG A 32 19.83 -17.18 -16.69
C ARG A 32 20.25 -16.05 -15.75
N ASN A 33 20.24 -16.30 -14.45
CA ASN A 33 20.64 -15.30 -13.45
C ASN A 33 22.10 -14.91 -13.64
N LYS A 34 23.01 -15.89 -13.76
CA LYS A 34 24.43 -15.63 -14.00
C LYS A 34 24.66 -14.82 -15.28
N VAL A 35 23.94 -15.14 -16.36
CA VAL A 35 24.02 -14.40 -17.63
C VAL A 35 23.52 -12.95 -17.48
N LEU A 36 22.39 -12.73 -16.81
CA LEU A 36 21.87 -11.37 -16.58
C LEU A 36 22.82 -10.54 -15.71
N PHE A 37 23.36 -11.10 -14.63
CA PHE A 37 24.31 -10.42 -13.76
C PHE A 37 25.61 -10.09 -14.50
N LEU A 38 26.20 -11.08 -15.18
CA LEU A 38 27.45 -10.89 -15.90
C LEU A 38 27.25 -9.91 -17.06
N GLY A 39 26.16 -10.02 -17.80
CA GLY A 39 25.78 -9.09 -18.86
C GLY A 39 25.61 -7.65 -18.33
N THR A 40 24.93 -7.48 -17.19
CA THR A 40 24.76 -6.18 -16.53
C THR A 40 26.11 -5.61 -16.10
N PHE A 41 26.96 -6.41 -15.46
CA PHE A 41 28.27 -5.98 -14.99
C PHE A 41 29.18 -5.55 -16.15
N ILE A 42 29.35 -6.42 -17.15
CA ILE A 42 30.21 -6.15 -18.32
C ILE A 42 29.71 -4.93 -19.09
N SER A 43 28.42 -4.87 -19.43
CA SER A 43 27.86 -3.75 -20.18
C SER A 43 27.97 -2.43 -19.42
N THR A 44 27.82 -2.44 -18.08
CA THR A 44 27.98 -1.25 -17.26
C THR A 44 29.43 -0.76 -17.22
N ILE A 45 30.41 -1.67 -17.06
CA ILE A 45 31.84 -1.29 -17.11
C ILE A 45 32.21 -0.73 -18.48
N VAL A 46 31.78 -1.39 -19.55
CA VAL A 46 32.02 -0.94 -20.93
C VAL A 46 31.42 0.44 -21.18
N TYR A 47 30.17 0.66 -20.74
CA TYR A 47 29.51 1.96 -20.81
C TYR A 47 30.28 3.04 -20.01
N MET A 48 30.75 2.73 -18.81
CA MET A 48 31.49 3.70 -17.99
C MET A 48 32.84 4.07 -18.57
N VAL A 49 33.59 3.09 -19.10
CA VAL A 49 34.85 3.37 -19.81
C VAL A 49 34.58 4.28 -21.01
N TRP A 50 33.55 3.99 -21.80
CA TRP A 50 33.14 4.87 -22.90
C TRP A 50 32.79 6.28 -22.41
N ARG A 51 31.98 6.39 -21.35
CA ARG A 51 31.58 7.69 -20.78
C ARG A 51 32.78 8.52 -20.33
N ILE A 52 33.69 7.94 -19.56
CA ILE A 52 34.86 8.63 -18.98
C ILE A 52 35.80 9.15 -20.06
N PHE A 53 36.14 8.32 -21.06
CA PHE A 53 37.23 8.65 -21.98
C PHE A 53 36.79 9.31 -23.29
N PHE A 54 35.55 9.10 -23.73
CA PHE A 54 35.16 9.48 -25.10
C PHE A 54 34.06 10.54 -25.20
N THR A 55 33.31 10.76 -24.11
CA THR A 55 32.06 11.54 -24.18
C THR A 55 32.03 12.84 -23.38
N VAL A 56 33.09 13.12 -22.59
CA VAL A 56 33.21 14.37 -21.85
C VAL A 56 33.40 15.54 -22.84
N PRO A 57 32.59 16.61 -22.78
CA PRO A 57 32.58 17.67 -23.79
C PRO A 57 33.68 18.72 -23.56
N LEU A 58 34.95 18.30 -23.60
CA LEU A 58 36.12 19.16 -23.33
C LEU A 58 36.22 20.38 -24.27
N GLU A 59 35.73 20.25 -25.50
CA GLU A 59 35.86 21.26 -26.57
C GLU A 59 34.72 22.31 -26.59
N TYR A 60 33.70 22.16 -25.73
CA TYR A 60 32.47 22.97 -25.80
C TYR A 60 32.35 24.02 -24.68
N GLY A 61 33.50 24.40 -24.09
CA GLY A 61 33.59 25.42 -23.06
C GLY A 61 33.34 24.92 -21.62
N TYR A 62 33.66 25.77 -20.64
CA TYR A 62 33.64 25.39 -19.22
C TYR A 62 32.24 24.98 -18.72
N THR A 63 31.17 25.63 -19.19
CA THR A 63 29.81 25.30 -18.80
C THR A 63 29.43 23.87 -19.20
N ALA A 64 29.69 23.50 -20.46
CA ALA A 64 29.45 22.15 -20.97
C ALA A 64 30.29 21.11 -20.21
N LEU A 65 31.57 21.42 -19.97
CA LEU A 65 32.47 20.55 -19.21
C LEU A 65 31.96 20.28 -17.79
N CYS A 66 31.61 21.34 -17.04
CA CYS A 66 31.11 21.21 -15.68
C CYS A 66 29.84 20.34 -15.61
N ILE A 67 28.88 20.59 -16.51
CA ILE A 67 27.62 19.83 -16.57
C ILE A 67 27.89 18.37 -16.97
N GLY A 68 28.76 18.13 -17.95
CA GLY A 68 29.16 16.79 -18.36
C GLY A 68 29.82 15.99 -17.25
N ILE A 69 30.68 16.63 -16.44
CA ILE A 69 31.30 16.02 -15.24
C ILE A 69 30.24 15.74 -14.17
N ILE A 70 29.32 16.67 -13.91
CA ILE A 70 28.23 16.46 -12.94
C ILE A 70 27.39 15.25 -13.34
N LEU A 71 27.02 15.13 -14.63
CA LEU A 71 26.30 13.96 -15.13
C LEU A 71 27.11 12.67 -14.92
N LEU A 72 28.40 12.69 -15.23
CA LEU A 72 29.28 11.53 -15.04
C LEU A 72 29.36 11.10 -13.56
N ILE A 73 29.43 12.06 -12.62
CA ILE A 73 29.47 11.77 -11.18
C ILE A 73 28.17 11.11 -10.72
N VAL A 74 27.01 11.61 -11.14
CA VAL A 74 25.72 11.02 -10.74
C VAL A 74 25.52 9.63 -11.37
N GLU A 75 26.03 9.40 -12.58
CA GLU A 75 26.02 8.08 -13.23
C GLU A 75 26.94 7.09 -12.49
N MET A 76 28.14 7.53 -12.06
CA MET A 76 29.05 6.73 -11.24
C MET A 76 28.41 6.35 -9.90
N ALA A 77 27.77 7.29 -9.21
CA ALA A 77 27.06 7.01 -7.95
C ALA A 77 25.94 5.98 -8.16
N GLY A 78 25.12 6.18 -9.21
CA GLY A 78 24.05 5.24 -9.57
C GLY A 78 24.56 3.84 -9.91
N MET A 79 25.73 3.74 -10.57
CA MET A 79 26.39 2.46 -10.83
C MET A 79 26.80 1.77 -9.53
N LEU A 80 27.43 2.49 -8.59
CA LEU A 80 27.88 1.90 -7.32
C LEU A 80 26.69 1.35 -6.52
N GLU A 81 25.59 2.09 -6.46
CA GLU A 81 24.35 1.64 -5.84
C GLU A 81 23.78 0.40 -6.55
N ALA A 82 23.71 0.40 -7.88
CA ALA A 82 23.24 -0.75 -8.64
C ALA A 82 24.13 -1.99 -8.42
N ALA A 83 25.44 -1.82 -8.37
CA ALA A 83 26.39 -2.90 -8.12
C ALA A 83 26.22 -3.51 -6.72
N GLU A 84 26.10 -2.67 -5.68
CA GLU A 84 25.83 -3.15 -4.32
C GLU A 84 24.48 -3.87 -4.24
N HIS A 85 23.45 -3.26 -4.79
CA HIS A 85 22.10 -3.78 -4.76
C HIS A 85 21.99 -5.14 -5.47
N PHE A 86 22.56 -5.27 -6.67
CA PHE A 86 22.61 -6.53 -7.42
C PHE A 86 23.48 -7.58 -6.72
N TYR A 87 24.60 -7.17 -6.11
CA TYR A 87 25.42 -8.07 -5.31
C TYR A 87 24.63 -8.62 -4.12
N SER A 88 23.93 -7.77 -3.37
CA SER A 88 23.14 -8.16 -2.19
C SER A 88 21.98 -9.07 -2.59
N MET A 89 21.26 -8.76 -3.68
CA MET A 89 20.13 -9.55 -4.16
C MET A 89 20.47 -10.87 -4.86
N SER A 90 21.70 -11.02 -5.38
CA SER A 90 22.08 -12.22 -6.15
C SER A 90 21.92 -13.55 -5.39
N ASN A 91 22.10 -13.52 -4.06
CA ASN A 91 21.96 -14.68 -3.17
C ASN A 91 21.43 -14.20 -1.81
N ILE A 92 20.11 -14.08 -1.70
CA ILE A 92 19.46 -13.63 -0.46
C ILE A 92 19.62 -14.68 0.64
N VAL A 93 20.04 -14.25 1.82
CA VAL A 93 20.19 -15.11 3.01
C VAL A 93 18.92 -15.00 3.85
N HIS A 94 18.17 -16.09 3.93
CA HIS A 94 17.03 -16.22 4.84
C HIS A 94 17.50 -16.99 6.08
N PRO A 95 17.62 -16.34 7.25
CA PRO A 95 18.00 -17.04 8.46
C PRO A 95 16.87 -18.02 8.84
N LYS A 96 17.24 -19.28 9.10
CA LYS A 96 16.25 -20.27 9.57
C LYS A 96 15.87 -19.95 11.02
N LYS A 97 14.57 -19.79 11.27
CA LYS A 97 14.03 -19.58 12.62
C LYS A 97 14.37 -20.77 13.53
N PRO A 98 15.12 -20.57 14.64
CA PRO A 98 15.36 -21.63 15.61
C PRO A 98 14.07 -22.00 16.34
N THR A 99 14.02 -23.21 16.91
CA THR A 99 12.91 -23.67 17.77
C THR A 99 13.44 -24.03 19.16
N PRO A 100 13.77 -23.03 19.99
CA PRO A 100 14.25 -23.29 21.34
C PRO A 100 13.11 -23.84 22.23
N PRO A 101 13.43 -24.65 23.26
CA PRO A 101 12.47 -25.03 24.28
C PRO A 101 11.78 -23.81 24.91
N LYS A 102 10.46 -23.89 25.16
CA LYS A 102 9.66 -22.79 25.75
C LYS A 102 10.29 -22.19 27.02
N LYS A 103 10.92 -23.02 27.85
CA LYS A 103 11.63 -22.63 29.08
C LYS A 103 12.84 -21.70 28.86
N TRP A 104 13.40 -21.65 27.66
CA TRP A 104 14.55 -20.81 27.35
C TRP A 104 14.13 -19.38 26.97
N TYR A 105 12.85 -19.10 26.70
CA TYR A 105 12.43 -17.76 26.33
C TYR A 105 12.74 -16.77 27.48
N PRO A 106 13.52 -15.70 27.20
CA PRO A 106 13.99 -14.79 28.23
C PRO A 106 12.97 -13.70 28.56
N ASP A 107 13.26 -12.85 29.54
CA ASP A 107 12.49 -11.62 29.75
C ASP A 107 12.66 -10.66 28.57
N VAL A 108 11.60 -9.90 28.27
CA VAL A 108 11.54 -8.91 27.19
C VAL A 108 10.92 -7.63 27.71
N ASP A 109 11.64 -6.50 27.56
CA ASP A 109 11.07 -5.17 27.75
C ASP A 109 10.50 -4.66 26.43
N VAL A 110 9.26 -4.18 26.42
CA VAL A 110 8.59 -3.62 25.23
C VAL A 110 8.46 -2.11 25.41
N PHE A 111 9.17 -1.34 24.60
CA PHE A 111 9.18 0.13 24.65
C PHE A 111 8.31 0.73 23.56
N ILE A 112 7.39 1.61 23.98
CA ILE A 112 6.49 2.35 23.10
C ILE A 112 6.76 3.86 23.30
N PRO A 113 7.75 4.46 22.61
CA PRO A 113 8.02 5.89 22.70
C PRO A 113 6.88 6.73 22.13
N THR A 114 6.53 7.79 22.85
CA THR A 114 5.53 8.77 22.42
C THR A 114 5.90 10.17 22.88
N TYR A 115 5.50 11.19 22.12
CA TYR A 115 5.72 12.60 22.43
C TYR A 115 4.43 13.41 22.32
N ASN A 116 3.75 13.34 21.17
CA ASN A 116 2.52 14.11 20.92
C ASN A 116 1.42 13.32 20.22
N GLU A 117 1.57 12.00 20.13
CA GLU A 117 0.59 11.12 19.48
C GLU A 117 -0.73 11.10 20.26
N PRO A 118 -1.88 11.06 19.58
CA PRO A 118 -3.18 10.96 20.25
C PRO A 118 -3.30 9.67 21.07
N ILE A 119 -4.01 9.75 22.19
CA ILE A 119 -4.27 8.61 23.09
C ILE A 119 -4.88 7.42 22.35
N GLU A 120 -5.81 7.67 21.43
CA GLU A 120 -6.48 6.63 20.65
C GLU A 120 -5.55 5.91 19.66
N LEU A 121 -4.51 6.59 19.17
CA LEU A 121 -3.50 5.95 18.31
C LEU A 121 -2.62 5.03 19.17
N LEU A 122 -2.13 5.56 20.29
CA LEU A 122 -1.28 4.82 21.22
C LEU A 122 -2.01 3.61 21.82
N ARG A 123 -3.30 3.75 22.17
CA ARG A 123 -4.12 2.65 22.71
C ARG A 123 -4.13 1.42 21.81
N LYS A 124 -4.16 1.61 20.48
CA LYS A 124 -4.12 0.49 19.51
C LYS A 124 -2.80 -0.26 19.60
N THR A 125 -1.68 0.47 19.63
CA THR A 125 -0.33 -0.11 19.75
C THR A 125 -0.15 -0.83 21.08
N VAL A 126 -0.53 -0.19 22.20
CA VAL A 126 -0.44 -0.81 23.53
C VAL A 126 -1.34 -2.06 23.60
N ASN A 127 -2.53 -2.02 23.01
CA ASN A 127 -3.43 -3.18 22.95
C ASN A 127 -2.79 -4.33 22.17
N GLY A 128 -2.19 -4.06 21.00
CA GLY A 128 -1.43 -5.07 20.24
C GLY A 128 -0.30 -5.67 21.08
N CYS A 129 0.45 -4.84 21.80
CA CYS A 129 1.55 -5.30 22.66
C CYS A 129 1.05 -6.25 23.77
N CYS A 130 -0.09 -5.94 24.40
CA CYS A 130 -0.68 -6.76 25.45
C CYS A 130 -1.21 -8.12 24.94
N ARG A 131 -1.50 -8.22 23.63
CA ARG A 131 -2.02 -9.43 22.99
C ARG A 131 -0.93 -10.33 22.42
N MET A 132 0.34 -9.93 22.46
CA MET A 132 1.44 -10.76 21.98
C MET A 132 1.49 -12.11 22.71
N ASP A 133 1.76 -13.16 21.94
CA ASP A 133 2.00 -14.51 22.40
C ASP A 133 3.42 -14.63 22.93
N TYR A 134 3.52 -15.27 24.08
CA TYR A 134 4.80 -15.60 24.70
C TYR A 134 4.61 -16.83 25.59
N PRO A 135 5.61 -17.73 25.72
CA PRO A 135 5.44 -18.95 26.51
C PRO A 135 5.11 -18.70 27.98
N ASP A 136 5.63 -17.59 28.53
CA ASP A 136 5.33 -17.10 29.86
C ASP A 136 5.06 -15.59 29.79
N LYS A 137 3.78 -15.20 29.83
CA LYS A 137 3.41 -13.78 29.71
C LYS A 137 3.96 -12.90 30.83
N SER A 138 4.34 -13.46 31.99
CA SER A 138 4.93 -12.69 33.09
C SER A 138 6.34 -12.16 32.78
N LYS A 139 6.97 -12.67 31.71
CA LYS A 139 8.29 -12.25 31.21
C LYS A 139 8.22 -11.12 30.17
N VAL A 140 7.02 -10.64 29.82
CA VAL A 140 6.83 -9.57 28.85
C VAL A 140 6.43 -8.30 29.59
N HIS A 141 7.35 -7.35 29.67
CA HIS A 141 7.20 -6.13 30.46
C HIS A 141 6.97 -4.94 29.51
N ILE A 142 5.76 -4.38 29.49
CA ILE A 142 5.38 -3.35 28.50
C ILE A 142 5.45 -1.96 29.15
N TYR A 143 6.08 -1.01 28.46
CA TYR A 143 6.29 0.36 28.94
C TYR A 143 5.92 1.41 27.90
N ILE A 144 5.01 2.31 28.27
CA ILE A 144 4.79 3.58 27.57
C ILE A 144 5.91 4.53 27.99
N CYS A 145 6.74 4.95 27.01
CA CYS A 145 7.85 5.87 27.23
C CYS A 145 7.43 7.26 26.75
N ASP A 146 6.88 8.10 27.64
CA ASP A 146 6.26 9.37 27.30
C ASP A 146 7.18 10.55 27.54
N ASP A 147 7.73 11.08 26.44
CA ASP A 147 8.62 12.24 26.40
C ASP A 147 7.83 13.57 26.43
N GLY A 148 6.49 13.51 26.47
CA GLY A 148 5.62 14.66 26.62
C GLY A 148 5.11 14.91 28.04
N ASN A 149 5.41 14.01 29.00
CA ASN A 149 4.93 14.03 30.39
C ASN A 149 3.41 14.32 30.49
N ARG A 150 2.60 13.51 29.82
CA ARG A 150 1.16 13.70 29.66
C ARG A 150 0.39 12.80 30.61
N GLN A 151 -0.39 13.41 31.51
CA GLN A 151 -1.26 12.71 32.47
C GLN A 151 -2.21 11.69 31.80
N ALA A 152 -2.69 12.00 30.58
CA ALA A 152 -3.55 11.09 29.82
C ALA A 152 -2.87 9.75 29.48
N MET A 153 -1.55 9.75 29.23
CA MET A 153 -0.78 8.55 28.92
C MET A 153 -0.55 7.69 30.16
N LYS A 154 -0.34 8.33 31.32
CA LYS A 154 -0.28 7.65 32.61
C LYS A 154 -1.60 6.93 32.94
N ILE A 155 -2.73 7.62 32.76
CA ILE A 155 -4.07 7.01 32.95
C ILE A 155 -4.29 5.83 31.99
N LEU A 156 -3.84 5.95 30.74
CA LEU A 156 -3.91 4.83 29.79
C LEU A 156 -3.05 3.64 30.26
N ALA A 157 -1.84 3.90 30.73
CA ALA A 157 -0.93 2.88 31.25
C ALA A 157 -1.57 2.11 32.42
N ASP A 158 -2.09 2.85 33.41
CA ASP A 158 -2.77 2.29 34.58
C ASP A 158 -3.98 1.44 34.18
N LYS A 159 -4.79 1.92 33.22
CA LYS A 159 -5.98 1.21 32.72
C LYS A 159 -5.64 -0.09 32.00
N MET A 160 -4.52 -0.11 31.27
CA MET A 160 -4.08 -1.27 30.48
C MET A 160 -3.14 -2.19 31.27
N GLY A 161 -2.78 -1.83 32.50
CA GLY A 161 -1.88 -2.61 33.35
C GLY A 161 -0.43 -2.64 32.84
N VAL A 162 0.03 -1.57 32.19
CA VAL A 162 1.39 -1.46 31.63
C VAL A 162 2.19 -0.38 32.36
N GLY A 163 3.52 -0.44 32.27
CA GLY A 163 4.40 0.55 32.89
C GLY A 163 4.35 1.92 32.20
N TYR A 164 4.55 2.98 32.98
CA TYR A 164 4.66 4.36 32.48
C TYR A 164 6.03 4.93 32.87
N LEU A 165 6.81 5.32 31.87
CA LEU A 165 8.12 5.93 32.04
C LEU A 165 8.12 7.32 31.40
N THR A 166 8.65 8.29 32.12
CA THR A 166 8.87 9.66 31.64
C THR A 166 10.21 10.18 32.16
N ARG A 167 10.57 11.41 31.78
CA ARG A 167 11.78 12.12 32.21
C ARG A 167 11.53 13.62 32.24
N GLU A 168 12.34 14.33 33.02
CA GLU A 168 12.23 15.79 33.17
C GLU A 168 12.99 16.53 32.07
N GLU A 169 14.14 16.00 31.64
CA GLU A 169 14.99 16.59 30.60
C GLU A 169 14.77 15.92 29.24
N HIS A 170 14.46 16.71 28.22
CA HIS A 170 14.10 16.22 26.87
C HIS A 170 15.29 16.23 25.89
N GLU A 171 16.47 15.79 26.34
CA GLU A 171 17.66 15.70 25.50
C GLU A 171 17.66 14.46 24.59
N GLY A 172 18.25 14.53 23.40
CA GLY A 172 18.39 13.37 22.50
C GLY A 172 17.08 12.82 21.89
N ALA A 173 15.95 13.54 22.00
CA ALA A 173 14.66 13.18 21.42
C ALA A 173 14.26 11.71 21.68
N LYS A 174 13.81 10.96 20.65
CA LYS A 174 13.40 9.55 20.77
C LYS A 174 14.51 8.67 21.34
N ALA A 175 15.77 8.83 20.89
CA ALA A 175 16.90 8.06 21.39
C ALA A 175 17.11 8.26 22.90
N GLY A 176 17.08 9.52 23.35
CA GLY A 176 17.20 9.85 24.77
C GLY A 176 16.06 9.29 25.61
N ASN A 177 14.82 9.33 25.09
CA ASN A 177 13.67 8.75 25.78
C ASN A 177 13.81 7.23 25.95
N LEU A 178 14.26 6.54 24.89
CA LEU A 178 14.56 5.10 24.94
C LEU A 178 15.72 4.78 25.90
N ASN A 179 16.76 5.60 25.95
CA ASN A 179 17.86 5.44 26.91
C ASN A 179 17.40 5.63 28.37
N ASN A 180 16.53 6.60 28.65
CA ASN A 180 15.92 6.75 29.98
C ASN A 180 15.08 5.52 30.39
N ALA A 181 14.41 4.86 29.44
CA ALA A 181 13.73 3.60 29.71
C ALA A 181 14.71 2.44 29.93
N LEU A 182 15.79 2.42 29.15
CA LEU A 182 16.86 1.43 29.23
C LEU A 182 17.53 1.41 30.61
N GLU A 183 17.71 2.57 31.25
CA GLU A 183 18.28 2.71 32.60
C GLU A 183 17.37 2.18 33.72
N LYS A 184 16.06 2.09 33.47
CA LYS A 184 15.03 1.76 34.49
C LYS A 184 14.52 0.32 34.38
N THR A 185 15.03 -0.44 33.41
CA THR A 185 14.55 -1.78 33.04
C THR A 185 15.72 -2.72 32.80
N PHE A 186 15.50 -4.03 32.89
CA PHE A 186 16.61 -5.00 33.04
C PHE A 186 16.48 -6.26 32.18
N SER A 187 15.46 -6.36 31.33
CA SER A 187 15.25 -7.57 30.53
C SER A 187 16.34 -7.72 29.45
N PRO A 188 16.85 -8.92 29.19
CA PRO A 188 17.96 -9.13 28.24
C PRO A 188 17.61 -8.77 26.79
N LEU A 189 16.32 -8.78 26.43
CA LEU A 189 15.84 -8.35 25.11
C LEU A 189 14.92 -7.14 25.23
N ILE A 190 14.97 -6.28 24.21
CA ILE A 190 14.16 -5.06 24.12
C ILE A 190 13.42 -5.08 22.79
N ALA A 191 12.09 -5.03 22.81
CA ALA A 191 11.26 -4.79 21.64
C ALA A 191 10.89 -3.31 21.56
N THR A 192 10.99 -2.70 20.38
CA THR A 192 10.65 -1.28 20.19
C THR A 192 9.54 -1.10 19.17
N PHE A 193 8.50 -0.34 19.52
CA PHE A 193 7.40 0.01 18.61
C PHE A 193 7.12 1.50 18.63
N ASP A 194 7.09 2.14 17.46
CA ASP A 194 6.53 3.49 17.35
C ASP A 194 5.06 3.50 17.79
N ALA A 195 4.59 4.64 18.31
CA ALA A 195 3.23 4.79 18.83
C ALA A 195 2.11 4.57 17.79
N ASP A 196 2.45 4.44 16.51
CA ASP A 196 1.55 4.13 15.39
C ASP A 196 1.83 2.77 14.75
N MET A 197 2.69 1.93 15.34
CA MET A 197 3.00 0.56 14.91
C MET A 197 2.35 -0.43 15.87
N ILE A 198 1.40 -1.22 15.38
CA ILE A 198 0.62 -2.18 16.15
C ILE A 198 1.21 -3.57 15.90
N PRO A 199 1.83 -4.23 16.90
CA PRO A 199 2.29 -5.60 16.73
C PRO A 199 1.11 -6.57 16.61
N MET A 200 1.30 -7.58 15.76
CA MET A 200 0.46 -8.77 15.69
C MET A 200 0.79 -9.72 16.84
N HIS A 201 -0.13 -10.64 17.17
CA HIS A 201 0.04 -11.53 18.32
C HIS A 201 1.33 -12.34 18.24
N ASP A 202 1.78 -12.71 17.05
CA ASP A 202 2.92 -13.61 16.84
C ASP A 202 4.30 -12.90 16.85
N PHE A 203 4.36 -11.57 17.01
CA PHE A 203 5.60 -10.78 16.85
C PHE A 203 6.80 -11.32 17.65
N LEU A 204 6.64 -11.53 18.95
CA LEU A 204 7.73 -12.03 19.81
C LEU A 204 8.09 -13.47 19.46
N MET A 205 7.09 -14.31 19.19
CA MET A 205 7.29 -15.71 18.79
C MET A 205 7.99 -15.84 17.44
N SER A 206 7.92 -14.82 16.59
CA SER A 206 8.58 -14.77 15.28
C SER A 206 9.99 -14.19 15.32
N SER A 207 10.32 -13.35 16.32
CA SER A 207 11.60 -12.64 16.40
C SER A 207 12.56 -13.17 17.47
N VAL A 208 12.08 -13.42 18.69
CA VAL A 208 12.91 -13.86 19.83
C VAL A 208 13.71 -15.16 19.57
N PRO A 209 13.17 -16.17 18.87
CA PRO A 209 13.91 -17.43 18.68
C PRO A 209 15.27 -17.27 17.99
N PHE A 210 15.47 -16.22 17.19
CA PHE A 210 16.73 -15.99 16.49
C PHE A 210 17.90 -15.67 17.43
N PHE A 211 17.66 -15.19 18.66
CA PHE A 211 18.72 -14.97 19.64
C PHE A 211 19.33 -16.29 20.18
N TYR A 212 18.76 -17.44 19.82
CA TYR A 212 19.29 -18.79 20.10
C TYR A 212 20.00 -19.43 18.90
N TYR A 213 20.28 -18.67 17.84
CA TYR A 213 20.88 -19.20 16.62
C TYR A 213 22.29 -19.74 16.88
N ARG A 214 22.54 -20.98 16.45
CA ARG A 214 23.85 -21.65 16.49
C ARG A 214 24.40 -21.81 15.07
N ASP A 215 25.71 -21.68 14.89
CA ASP A 215 26.35 -21.86 13.58
C ASP A 215 26.69 -23.33 13.33
N ASP A 216 25.80 -24.08 12.67
CA ASP A 216 26.02 -25.49 12.30
C ASP A 216 27.30 -25.72 11.47
N LYS A 217 27.87 -24.70 10.81
CA LYS A 217 29.07 -24.86 9.96
C LYS A 217 30.40 -24.75 10.72
N LYS A 218 30.41 -24.23 11.95
CA LYS A 218 31.59 -24.19 12.82
C LYS A 218 31.58 -25.24 13.92
N CYS A 219 30.47 -25.97 14.09
CA CYS A 219 30.31 -27.03 15.09
C CYS A 219 31.20 -28.28 14.90
N ASN A 220 32.04 -28.34 13.86
CA ASN A 220 33.02 -29.42 13.71
C ASN A 220 34.29 -29.22 14.54
N ASP A 221 34.50 -28.02 15.11
CA ASP A 221 35.54 -27.80 16.13
C ASP A 221 34.88 -27.88 17.51
N HIS A 222 34.94 -29.06 18.13
CA HIS A 222 34.36 -29.38 19.44
C HIS A 222 34.92 -28.57 20.63
N GLU A 223 35.80 -27.58 20.40
CA GLU A 223 36.42 -26.77 21.45
C GLU A 223 35.91 -25.31 21.52
N ASN A 224 35.21 -24.79 20.49
CA ASN A 224 34.69 -23.42 20.52
C ASN A 224 33.16 -23.41 20.49
N ASN A 225 32.55 -23.20 21.67
CA ASN A 225 31.14 -22.85 21.86
C ASN A 225 30.85 -21.42 21.32
N ASP A 226 31.08 -21.18 20.04
CA ASP A 226 31.02 -19.85 19.43
C ASP A 226 29.56 -19.50 19.09
N TRP A 227 28.79 -19.10 20.11
CA TRP A 227 27.44 -18.57 19.93
C TRP A 227 27.49 -17.31 19.07
N ARG A 228 26.63 -17.22 18.05
CA ARG A 228 26.47 -15.96 17.32
C ARG A 228 25.80 -14.94 18.23
N ARG A 229 26.51 -13.86 18.56
CA ARG A 229 25.96 -12.71 19.28
C ARG A 229 25.04 -11.94 18.35
N ILE A 230 23.73 -12.18 18.48
CA ILE A 230 22.71 -11.47 17.70
C ILE A 230 22.51 -10.07 18.29
N GLY A 231 22.65 -9.06 17.45
CA GLY A 231 22.44 -7.66 17.82
C GLY A 231 20.95 -7.31 17.82
N PHE A 232 20.30 -7.46 16.67
CA PHE A 232 18.85 -7.26 16.55
C PHE A 232 18.23 -8.08 15.43
N ILE A 233 16.91 -8.25 15.54
CA ILE A 233 16.02 -8.83 14.53
C ILE A 233 15.03 -7.75 14.09
N GLN A 234 15.11 -7.36 12.82
CA GLN A 234 14.22 -6.38 12.20
C GLN A 234 13.10 -7.09 11.46
N THR A 235 11.85 -6.74 11.77
CA THR A 235 10.70 -7.13 10.94
C THR A 235 10.33 -6.00 9.98
N PRO A 236 9.66 -6.27 8.85
CA PRO A 236 9.19 -5.25 7.93
C PRO A 236 8.27 -4.21 8.62
N GLN A 237 8.33 -2.97 8.16
CA GLN A 237 7.26 -2.01 8.40
C GLN A 237 6.23 -2.17 7.28
N ALA A 238 5.07 -2.70 7.63
CA ALA A 238 3.92 -2.76 6.75
C ALA A 238 2.87 -1.73 7.18
N PHE A 239 2.14 -1.15 6.25
CA PHE A 239 1.14 -0.12 6.54
C PHE A 239 -0.26 -0.60 6.21
N TYR A 240 -1.22 -0.26 7.08
CA TYR A 240 -2.61 -0.67 6.87
C TYR A 240 -3.41 0.27 5.97
N ASN A 241 -3.03 1.54 5.91
CA ASN A 241 -3.63 2.51 5.00
C ASN A 241 -2.76 2.65 3.74
N PRO A 242 -3.39 2.92 2.58
CA PRO A 242 -2.62 3.22 1.39
C PRO A 242 -1.73 4.43 1.64
N ASP A 243 -0.50 4.36 1.16
CA ASP A 243 0.38 5.53 1.15
C ASP A 243 -0.17 6.60 0.19
N LEU A 244 0.42 7.80 0.23
CA LEU A 244 -0.02 8.87 -0.66
C LEU A 244 0.23 8.55 -2.14
N PHE A 245 1.21 7.71 -2.48
CA PHE A 245 1.50 7.37 -3.87
C PHE A 245 0.35 6.52 -4.43
N GLN A 246 -0.06 5.50 -3.70
CA GLN A 246 -1.23 4.69 -3.97
C GLN A 246 -2.50 5.55 -4.01
N HIS A 247 -2.79 6.30 -2.95
CA HIS A 247 -4.04 7.04 -2.80
C HIS A 247 -4.19 8.20 -3.80
N ASN A 248 -3.17 9.08 -3.89
CA ASN A 248 -3.27 10.25 -4.76
C ASN A 248 -3.20 9.87 -6.23
N LEU A 249 -2.58 8.74 -6.62
CA LEU A 249 -2.50 8.30 -8.02
C LEU A 249 -3.56 7.25 -8.41
N PHE A 250 -4.57 7.01 -7.58
CA PHE A 250 -5.61 5.99 -7.80
C PHE A 250 -5.05 4.60 -8.11
N SER A 251 -4.03 4.21 -7.35
CA SER A 251 -3.24 3.00 -7.56
C SER A 251 -3.29 2.02 -6.38
N GLU A 252 -4.23 2.19 -5.46
CA GLU A 252 -4.37 1.38 -4.24
C GLU A 252 -4.46 -0.13 -4.53
N ASP A 253 -5.10 -0.52 -5.62
CA ASP A 253 -5.25 -1.94 -6.02
C ASP A 253 -4.19 -2.38 -7.06
N ARG A 254 -3.26 -1.51 -7.43
CA ARG A 254 -2.36 -1.70 -8.60
C ARG A 254 -0.89 -1.76 -8.23
N ILE A 255 -0.47 -1.01 -7.21
CA ILE A 255 0.94 -0.91 -6.81
C ILE A 255 1.12 -1.22 -5.33
N PRO A 256 2.27 -1.77 -4.95
CA PRO A 256 2.62 -1.92 -3.55
C PRO A 256 2.96 -0.59 -2.89
N ASP A 257 2.97 -0.60 -1.55
CA ASP A 257 3.48 0.52 -0.77
C ASP A 257 4.91 0.83 -1.19
N GLU A 258 5.28 2.11 -1.23
CA GLU A 258 6.61 2.53 -1.63
C GLU A 258 7.71 1.83 -0.81
N GLN A 259 7.50 1.64 0.49
CA GLN A 259 8.47 1.09 1.43
C GLN A 259 8.56 -0.44 1.42
N ASP A 260 7.58 -1.15 0.85
CA ASP A 260 7.62 -2.61 0.74
C ASP A 260 8.88 -3.09 0.02
N TYR A 261 9.34 -2.34 -0.99
CA TYR A 261 10.56 -2.67 -1.71
C TYR A 261 11.80 -2.64 -0.80
N PHE A 262 11.88 -1.66 0.10
CA PHE A 262 12.99 -1.58 1.04
C PHE A 262 12.94 -2.73 2.04
N TYR A 263 11.79 -2.95 2.68
CA TYR A 263 11.70 -3.93 3.78
C TYR A 263 11.65 -5.39 3.32
N ARG A 264 10.99 -5.71 2.20
CA ARG A 264 10.78 -7.10 1.77
C ARG A 264 11.89 -7.64 0.88
N ASP A 265 12.59 -6.76 0.17
CA ASP A 265 13.66 -7.16 -0.76
C ASP A 265 15.03 -6.64 -0.30
N VAL A 266 15.20 -5.31 -0.18
CA VAL A 266 16.51 -4.70 0.08
C VAL A 266 17.06 -5.08 1.45
N GLN A 267 16.25 -4.99 2.51
CA GLN A 267 16.65 -5.34 3.87
C GLN A 267 17.01 -6.81 4.02
N ILE A 268 16.20 -7.71 3.44
CA ILE A 268 16.48 -9.16 3.48
C ILE A 268 17.77 -9.48 2.72
N SER A 269 18.03 -8.78 1.61
CA SER A 269 19.27 -8.97 0.85
C SER A 269 20.53 -8.59 1.67
N ARG A 270 20.41 -7.66 2.62
CA ARG A 270 21.51 -7.20 3.50
C ARG A 270 21.89 -8.20 4.60
N ASN A 271 21.07 -9.22 4.84
CA ASN A 271 21.47 -10.36 5.68
C ASN A 271 22.77 -11.00 5.17
N LYS A 272 23.00 -10.98 3.85
CA LYS A 272 24.22 -11.52 3.20
C LYS A 272 25.51 -10.85 3.69
N THR A 273 25.44 -9.55 3.96
CA THR A 273 26.59 -8.70 4.28
C THR A 273 26.62 -8.28 5.74
N ASN A 274 25.66 -8.72 6.57
CA ASN A 274 25.46 -8.21 7.92
C ASN A 274 25.40 -6.67 7.97
N SER A 275 24.62 -6.08 7.05
CA SER A 275 24.43 -4.62 6.93
C SER A 275 22.96 -4.22 7.00
N VAL A 276 22.18 -5.03 7.72
CA VAL A 276 20.75 -4.79 7.97
C VAL A 276 20.59 -3.45 8.67
N ILE A 277 19.62 -2.66 8.24
CA ILE A 277 19.33 -1.37 8.87
C ILE A 277 18.32 -1.59 9.99
N PHE A 278 18.65 -1.13 11.20
CA PHE A 278 17.66 -0.98 12.26
C PHE A 278 16.74 0.20 11.90
N GLY A 279 15.45 -0.07 11.71
CA GLY A 279 14.45 0.89 11.25
C GLY A 279 13.72 1.64 12.37
N GLY A 280 14.23 1.59 13.60
CA GLY A 280 13.73 2.36 14.74
C GLY A 280 12.45 1.82 15.40
N THR A 281 11.81 0.82 14.80
CA THR A 281 10.59 0.17 15.27
C THR A 281 10.51 -1.24 14.70
N ASN A 282 9.58 -2.05 15.20
CA ASN A 282 9.30 -3.41 14.73
C ASN A 282 10.57 -4.28 14.80
N ALA A 283 11.32 -4.14 15.88
CA ALA A 283 12.55 -4.88 16.09
C ALA A 283 12.66 -5.37 17.52
N VAL A 284 13.36 -6.50 17.69
CA VAL A 284 13.86 -6.98 18.97
C VAL A 284 15.36 -6.84 18.98
N ILE A 285 15.91 -6.25 20.04
CA ILE A 285 17.32 -5.87 20.18
C ILE A 285 17.88 -6.53 21.44
N SER A 286 19.12 -7.02 21.36
CA SER A 286 19.87 -7.48 22.52
C SER A 286 20.27 -6.28 23.38
N ARG A 287 19.95 -6.34 24.68
CA ARG A 287 20.42 -5.33 25.64
C ARG A 287 21.95 -5.27 25.72
N GLU A 288 22.60 -6.44 25.62
CA GLU A 288 24.07 -6.54 25.57
C GLU A 288 24.63 -5.74 24.38
N ALA A 289 23.99 -5.85 23.21
CA ALA A 289 24.40 -5.12 22.01
C ALA A 289 24.18 -3.61 22.13
N LEU A 290 23.09 -3.18 22.75
CA LEU A 290 22.87 -1.76 23.02
C LEU A 290 23.91 -1.22 24.02
N PHE A 291 24.22 -1.96 25.07
CA PHE A 291 25.18 -1.53 26.09
C PHE A 291 26.60 -1.43 25.53
N SER A 292 26.99 -2.33 24.62
CA SER A 292 28.31 -2.25 23.99
C SER A 292 28.52 -0.99 23.14
N VAL A 293 27.44 -0.32 22.72
CA VAL A 293 27.50 0.91 21.92
C VAL A 293 27.06 2.16 22.70
N GLY A 294 26.86 2.05 24.01
CA GLY A 294 26.44 3.17 24.87
C GLY A 294 24.95 3.52 24.80
N GLY A 295 24.10 2.59 24.36
CA GLY A 295 22.66 2.76 24.20
C GLY A 295 22.26 3.22 22.78
N PHE A 296 21.07 3.82 22.67
CA PHE A 296 20.60 4.42 21.41
C PHE A 296 21.38 5.71 21.13
N CYS A 297 21.88 5.86 19.90
CA CYS A 297 22.73 6.99 19.50
C CYS A 297 21.97 8.32 19.47
N THR A 298 22.38 9.30 20.28
CA THR A 298 21.69 10.61 20.40
C THR A 298 22.28 11.72 19.51
N GLU A 299 23.43 11.47 18.88
CA GLU A 299 24.21 12.51 18.20
C GLU A 299 23.69 12.87 16.79
N VAL A 300 22.80 12.06 16.23
CA VAL A 300 22.30 12.18 14.85
C VAL A 300 20.77 12.22 14.81
N ILE A 301 20.22 12.76 13.71
CA ILE A 301 18.76 12.84 13.50
C ILE A 301 18.10 11.46 13.32
N THR A 302 18.81 10.51 12.70
CA THR A 302 18.35 9.12 12.51
C THR A 302 19.16 8.22 13.44
N GLU A 303 18.75 8.20 14.71
CA GLU A 303 19.36 7.42 15.79
C GLU A 303 19.38 5.93 15.48
N ASP A 304 18.34 5.45 14.81
CA ASP A 304 18.09 4.06 14.48
C ASP A 304 19.16 3.52 13.51
N PHE A 305 19.34 4.21 12.39
CA PHE A 305 20.34 3.89 11.39
C PHE A 305 21.77 3.91 11.97
N ALA A 306 22.07 4.88 12.83
CA ALA A 306 23.36 4.96 13.51
C ALA A 306 23.55 3.85 14.54
N THR A 307 22.58 3.61 15.41
CA THR A 307 22.64 2.57 16.46
C THR A 307 22.85 1.20 15.84
N GLY A 308 22.10 0.86 14.78
CA GLY A 308 22.26 -0.42 14.08
C GLY A 308 23.65 -0.60 13.45
N MET A 309 24.22 0.47 12.89
CA MET A 309 25.58 0.47 12.34
C MET A 309 26.64 0.27 13.42
N LEU A 310 26.50 0.95 14.56
CA LEU A 310 27.42 0.80 15.69
C LEU A 310 27.35 -0.61 16.29
N ILE A 311 26.15 -1.20 16.41
CA ILE A 311 25.99 -2.58 16.88
C ILE A 311 26.75 -3.57 15.98
N GLN A 312 26.64 -3.40 14.66
CA GLN A 312 27.38 -4.22 13.70
C GLN A 312 28.88 -3.96 13.71
N ASN A 313 29.30 -2.72 14.03
CA ASN A 313 30.71 -2.40 14.24
C ASN A 313 31.29 -3.15 15.45
N GLU A 314 30.51 -3.36 16.51
CA GLU A 314 30.91 -4.19 17.66
C GLU A 314 30.89 -5.71 17.37
N GLY A 315 30.72 -6.10 16.11
CA GLY A 315 30.80 -7.50 15.67
C GLY A 315 29.51 -8.31 15.85
N PHE A 316 28.41 -7.68 16.28
CA PHE A 316 27.12 -8.36 16.38
C PHE A 316 26.53 -8.67 15.00
N ILE A 317 25.78 -9.76 14.93
CA ILE A 317 25.06 -10.19 13.73
C ILE A 317 23.61 -9.72 13.82
N CYS A 318 23.12 -9.07 12.77
CA CYS A 318 21.76 -8.56 12.71
C CYS A 318 21.03 -9.14 11.51
N TYR A 319 19.76 -9.48 11.70
CA TYR A 319 18.94 -10.09 10.66
C TYR A 319 17.66 -9.29 10.41
N ALA A 320 17.25 -9.24 9.16
CA ALA A 320 15.89 -8.90 8.75
C ALA A 320 15.13 -10.19 8.37
N ILE A 321 13.87 -10.27 8.81
CA ILE A 321 12.93 -11.32 8.40
C ILE A 321 11.90 -10.76 7.41
N ASP A 322 11.32 -11.62 6.58
CA ASP A 322 10.52 -11.24 5.41
C ASP A 322 9.03 -11.01 5.71
N ASP A 323 8.52 -11.68 6.74
CA ASP A 323 7.13 -11.56 7.16
C ASP A 323 6.95 -10.34 8.10
N PRO A 324 6.06 -9.39 7.76
CA PRO A 324 5.65 -8.34 8.70
C PRO A 324 4.91 -8.96 9.89
N HIS A 325 5.31 -8.56 11.09
CA HIS A 325 4.65 -8.94 12.36
C HIS A 325 4.13 -7.73 13.13
N ALA A 326 4.14 -6.56 12.51
CA ALA A 326 3.54 -5.34 13.02
C ALA A 326 3.07 -4.50 11.84
N ILE A 327 1.96 -3.80 12.02
CA ILE A 327 1.37 -2.93 11.00
C ILE A 327 1.23 -1.52 11.54
N GLY A 328 1.57 -0.53 10.73
CA GLY A 328 1.47 0.87 11.13
C GLY A 328 0.66 1.73 10.20
N GLN A 329 0.73 3.04 10.43
CA GLN A 329 0.01 4.03 9.65
C GLN A 329 0.95 4.83 8.73
N ALA A 330 0.71 4.80 7.42
CA ALA A 330 1.41 5.66 6.48
C ALA A 330 0.89 7.12 6.57
N PRO A 331 1.70 8.15 6.25
CA PRO A 331 1.27 9.54 6.29
C PRO A 331 0.04 9.84 5.42
N TYR A 332 -0.96 10.53 5.97
CA TYR A 332 -2.20 10.90 5.24
C TYR A 332 -2.11 12.21 4.46
N ASP A 333 -1.07 13.01 4.66
CA ASP A 333 -0.95 14.32 4.03
C ASP A 333 0.47 14.59 3.51
N LEU A 334 0.53 15.41 2.47
CA LEU A 334 1.76 15.70 1.73
C LEU A 334 2.85 16.32 2.62
N LYS A 335 2.46 17.16 3.58
CA LYS A 335 3.41 17.85 4.47
C LYS A 335 4.06 16.86 5.43
N SER A 336 3.28 15.94 5.99
CA SER A 336 3.79 14.86 6.85
C SER A 336 4.73 13.92 6.09
N LEU A 337 4.36 13.50 4.87
CA LEU A 337 5.23 12.69 4.01
C LEU A 337 6.55 13.41 3.71
N ILE A 338 6.51 14.65 3.21
CA ILE A 338 7.72 15.42 2.88
C ILE A 338 8.61 15.59 4.11
N LYS A 339 8.03 15.95 5.27
CA LYS A 339 8.80 16.07 6.51
C LYS A 339 9.50 14.77 6.91
N GLN A 340 8.81 13.64 6.78
CA GLN A 340 9.38 12.33 7.07
C GLN A 340 10.59 12.06 6.16
N ARG A 341 10.44 12.27 4.84
CA ARG A 341 11.53 12.04 3.87
C ARG A 341 12.69 13.02 4.04
N ILE A 342 12.44 14.28 4.37
CA ILE A 342 13.51 15.25 4.70
C ILE A 342 14.31 14.78 5.91
N ARG A 343 13.63 14.27 6.95
CA ARG A 343 14.30 13.76 8.16
C ARG A 343 15.21 12.58 7.83
N TRP A 344 14.71 11.61 7.07
CA TRP A 344 15.49 10.43 6.69
C TRP A 344 16.68 10.77 5.79
N ALA A 345 16.46 11.61 4.77
CA ALA A 345 17.51 12.07 3.87
C ALA A 345 18.64 12.77 4.61
N ARG A 346 18.28 13.75 5.46
CA ARG A 346 19.27 14.49 6.24
C ARG A 346 19.95 13.60 7.27
N GLY A 347 19.19 12.78 8.00
CA GLY A 347 19.74 11.92 9.03
C GLY A 347 20.76 10.92 8.49
N CYS A 348 20.44 10.23 7.40
CA CYS A 348 21.38 9.24 6.82
C CYS A 348 22.68 9.89 6.33
N ILE A 349 22.59 11.05 5.66
CA ILE A 349 23.77 11.82 5.20
C ILE A 349 24.58 12.32 6.40
N GLN A 350 23.89 12.80 7.44
CA GLN A 350 24.51 13.26 8.68
C GLN A 350 25.23 12.13 9.41
N THR A 351 24.61 10.94 9.53
CA THR A 351 25.23 9.75 10.13
C THR A 351 26.52 9.40 9.40
N GLY A 352 26.49 9.36 8.06
CA GLY A 352 27.68 9.09 7.26
C GLY A 352 28.83 10.06 7.55
N ARG A 353 28.52 11.36 7.68
CA ARG A 353 29.49 12.42 7.98
C ARG A 353 29.99 12.40 9.42
N LYS A 354 29.10 12.26 10.41
CA LYS A 354 29.46 12.37 11.83
C LYS A 354 30.18 11.13 12.35
N LEU A 355 29.72 9.94 11.94
CA LEU A 355 30.34 8.68 12.37
C LEU A 355 31.60 8.32 11.58
N ASN A 356 31.88 9.04 10.47
CA ASN A 356 33.00 8.73 9.58
C ASN A 356 33.07 7.23 9.23
N PHE A 357 31.91 6.65 8.89
CA PHE A 357 31.69 5.19 8.88
C PHE A 357 32.67 4.38 8.02
N LEU A 358 33.30 5.01 7.01
CA LEU A 358 34.33 4.39 6.18
C LEU A 358 35.60 4.01 6.96
N PHE A 359 35.82 4.63 8.12
CA PHE A 359 36.98 4.46 9.00
C PHE A 359 36.64 3.71 10.29
N LEU A 360 35.42 3.17 10.43
CA LEU A 360 35.07 2.33 11.57
C LEU A 360 35.72 0.95 11.43
N ASP A 361 36.59 0.59 12.38
CA ASP A 361 37.46 -0.59 12.31
C ASP A 361 36.71 -1.93 12.33
N GLY A 362 35.56 -2.00 13.01
CA GLY A 362 34.77 -3.22 13.13
C GLY A 362 33.90 -3.54 11.91
N LEU A 363 33.66 -2.56 11.04
CA LEU A 363 32.89 -2.79 9.80
C LEU A 363 33.78 -3.38 8.69
N SER A 364 33.37 -4.53 8.17
CA SER A 364 33.97 -5.13 6.97
C SER A 364 33.79 -4.26 5.72
N LEU A 365 34.65 -4.46 4.72
CA LEU A 365 34.55 -3.74 3.43
C LEU A 365 33.17 -3.89 2.76
N LYS A 366 32.54 -5.07 2.90
CA LYS A 366 31.20 -5.33 2.36
C LYS A 366 30.14 -4.52 3.08
N GLN A 367 30.22 -4.40 4.41
CA GLN A 367 29.33 -3.55 5.20
C GLN A 367 29.53 -2.08 4.84
N ARG A 368 30.79 -1.60 4.75
CA ARG A 368 31.11 -0.23 4.34
C ARG A 368 30.52 0.10 2.97
N PHE A 369 30.64 -0.82 2.00
CA PHE A 369 30.04 -0.61 0.68
C PHE A 369 28.50 -0.58 0.72
N SER A 370 27.87 -1.46 1.49
CA SER A 370 26.41 -1.46 1.68
C SER A 370 25.89 -0.19 2.37
N TYR A 371 26.60 0.30 3.39
CA TYR A 371 26.28 1.57 4.04
C TYR A 371 26.51 2.77 3.13
N LEU A 372 27.59 2.77 2.34
CA LEU A 372 27.83 3.80 1.33
C LEU A 372 26.68 3.85 0.31
N SER A 373 26.25 2.71 -0.22
CA SER A 373 25.07 2.60 -1.11
C SER A 373 23.81 3.19 -0.45
N SER A 374 23.58 2.89 0.84
CA SER A 374 22.46 3.43 1.62
C SER A 374 22.47 4.96 1.71
N ILE A 375 23.64 5.55 1.89
CA ILE A 375 23.81 7.00 2.00
C ILE A 375 23.69 7.66 0.63
N LEU A 376 24.30 7.07 -0.42
CA LEU A 376 24.22 7.55 -1.80
C LEU A 376 22.80 7.57 -2.34
N TYR A 377 21.95 6.62 -1.94
CA TYR A 377 20.52 6.63 -2.25
C TYR A 377 19.84 7.96 -1.88
N TRP A 378 20.21 8.57 -0.75
CA TRP A 378 19.63 9.84 -0.31
C TRP A 378 20.10 11.05 -1.12
N PHE A 379 21.06 10.89 -2.03
CA PHE A 379 21.41 11.85 -3.07
C PHE A 379 20.57 11.71 -4.34
N ASN A 380 19.60 10.77 -4.39
CA ASN A 380 18.63 10.63 -5.48
C ASN A 380 17.99 11.94 -5.94
N PRO A 381 17.60 12.90 -5.06
CA PRO A 381 17.01 14.15 -5.51
C PRO A 381 17.92 14.94 -6.47
N ILE A 382 19.24 14.91 -6.23
CA ILE A 382 20.23 15.57 -7.09
C ILE A 382 20.37 14.80 -8.40
N LYS A 383 20.55 13.47 -8.32
CA LYS A 383 20.67 12.61 -9.51
C LYS A 383 19.45 12.74 -10.41
N ARG A 384 18.24 12.72 -9.83
CA ARG A 384 16.98 12.84 -10.57
C ARG A 384 16.85 14.20 -11.26
N PHE A 385 17.20 15.28 -10.59
CA PHE A 385 17.23 16.61 -11.20
C PHE A 385 18.20 16.66 -12.39
N VAL A 386 19.42 16.12 -12.23
CA VAL A 386 20.42 16.07 -13.31
C VAL A 386 19.91 15.24 -14.49
N TYR A 387 19.28 14.07 -14.26
CA TYR A 387 18.73 13.24 -15.33
C TYR A 387 17.56 13.88 -16.08
N ILE A 388 16.71 14.65 -15.41
CA ILE A 388 15.63 15.41 -16.07
C ILE A 388 16.21 16.57 -16.87
N MET A 389 17.18 17.29 -16.29
CA MET A 389 17.74 18.50 -16.87
C MET A 389 18.70 18.22 -18.04
N SER A 390 19.40 17.09 -18.04
CA SER A 390 20.41 16.74 -19.06
C SER A 390 19.88 16.80 -20.51
N PRO A 391 18.78 16.12 -20.89
CA PRO A 391 18.25 16.26 -22.24
C PRO A 391 17.67 17.66 -22.52
N ILE A 392 17.09 18.33 -21.52
CA ILE A 392 16.55 19.70 -21.65
C ILE A 392 17.66 20.69 -21.98
N LEU A 393 18.81 20.59 -21.32
CA LEU A 393 19.97 21.48 -21.53
C LEU A 393 20.44 21.47 -22.97
N PHE A 394 20.46 20.30 -23.60
CA PHE A 394 20.82 20.21 -25.01
C PHE A 394 19.70 20.71 -25.92
N THR A 395 18.47 20.23 -25.76
CA THR A 395 17.39 20.52 -26.72
C THR A 395 16.82 21.93 -26.64
N VAL A 396 16.84 22.54 -25.45
CA VAL A 396 16.27 23.89 -25.22
C VAL A 396 17.36 24.96 -25.22
N PHE A 397 18.51 24.66 -24.61
CA PHE A 397 19.57 25.65 -24.40
C PHE A 397 20.81 25.43 -25.28
N GLY A 398 20.85 24.37 -26.09
CA GLY A 398 21.98 24.07 -26.98
C GLY A 398 23.27 23.67 -26.25
N ILE A 399 23.21 23.36 -24.95
CA ILE A 399 24.38 23.01 -24.15
C ILE A 399 24.67 21.52 -24.32
N ILE A 400 25.86 21.20 -24.82
CA ILE A 400 26.30 19.81 -25.01
C ILE A 400 26.68 19.20 -23.65
N VAL A 401 25.93 18.18 -23.25
CA VAL A 401 26.17 17.46 -21.99
C VAL A 401 27.01 16.19 -22.21
N VAL A 402 26.75 15.50 -23.32
CA VAL A 402 27.43 14.26 -23.72
C VAL A 402 27.82 14.39 -25.19
N ARG A 403 29.11 14.25 -25.49
CA ARG A 403 29.61 14.23 -26.86
C ARG A 403 29.56 12.80 -27.40
N CYS A 404 28.64 12.51 -28.30
CA CYS A 404 28.51 11.20 -28.91
C CYS A 404 27.67 11.23 -30.19
N THR A 405 27.87 10.24 -31.04
CA THR A 405 27.00 9.90 -32.18
C THR A 405 25.87 8.95 -31.76
N LEU A 406 24.83 8.84 -32.57
CA LEU A 406 23.72 7.90 -32.32
C LEU A 406 24.21 6.44 -32.21
N ILE A 407 25.12 6.02 -33.09
CA ILE A 407 25.63 4.65 -33.14
C ILE A 407 26.39 4.32 -31.85
N GLU A 408 27.24 5.23 -31.37
CA GLU A 408 27.97 5.02 -30.11
C GLU A 408 27.01 4.85 -28.94
N VAL A 409 25.98 5.71 -28.83
CA VAL A 409 24.98 5.58 -27.76
C VAL A 409 24.24 4.25 -27.85
N LEU A 410 23.82 3.82 -29.04
CA LEU A 410 23.14 2.53 -29.21
C LEU A 410 24.07 1.34 -28.91
N LEU A 411 25.38 1.46 -29.13
CA LEU A 411 26.34 0.40 -28.85
C LEU A 411 26.64 0.28 -27.35
N PHE A 412 26.80 1.42 -26.65
CA PHE A 412 27.28 1.45 -25.27
C PHE A 412 26.15 1.56 -24.25
N TRP A 413 25.21 2.48 -24.45
CA TRP A 413 24.14 2.74 -23.49
C TRP A 413 23.01 1.72 -23.56
N LEU A 414 22.54 1.36 -24.76
CA LEU A 414 21.35 0.53 -24.91
C LEU A 414 21.52 -0.88 -24.29
N PRO A 415 22.62 -1.62 -24.51
CA PRO A 415 22.80 -2.93 -23.88
C PRO A 415 22.82 -2.83 -22.36
N MET A 416 23.58 -1.87 -21.81
CA MET A 416 23.60 -1.62 -20.36
C MET A 416 22.20 -1.33 -19.84
N TYR A 417 21.46 -0.42 -20.48
CA TYR A 417 20.12 -0.05 -20.07
C TYR A 417 19.17 -1.27 -20.06
N LEU A 418 19.20 -2.10 -21.11
CA LEU A 418 18.36 -3.30 -21.20
C LEU A 418 18.73 -4.34 -20.14
N PHE A 419 20.01 -4.63 -19.94
CA PHE A 419 20.46 -5.58 -18.91
C PHE A 419 20.11 -5.09 -17.50
N GLN A 420 20.34 -3.82 -17.18
CA GLN A 420 20.00 -3.27 -15.87
C GLN A 420 18.48 -3.36 -15.58
N ASN A 421 17.64 -3.00 -16.55
CA ASN A 421 16.19 -3.09 -16.40
C ASN A 421 15.71 -4.54 -16.26
N ALA A 422 16.27 -5.46 -17.04
CA ALA A 422 15.94 -6.88 -16.96
C ALA A 422 16.35 -7.48 -15.61
N THR A 423 17.56 -7.15 -15.13
CA THR A 423 18.08 -7.59 -13.83
C THR A 423 17.24 -7.03 -12.68
N LEU A 424 16.93 -5.73 -12.68
CA LEU A 424 16.08 -5.14 -11.63
C LEU A 424 14.70 -5.79 -11.59
N ARG A 425 14.03 -5.94 -12.74
CA ARG A 425 12.70 -6.55 -12.81
C ARG A 425 12.70 -8.00 -12.29
N PHE A 426 13.77 -8.73 -12.56
CA PHE A 426 13.91 -10.10 -12.11
C PHE A 426 14.14 -10.19 -10.59
N LEU A 427 15.05 -9.37 -10.05
CA LEU A 427 15.44 -9.44 -8.65
C LEU A 427 14.43 -8.83 -7.69
N SER A 428 13.68 -7.82 -8.13
CA SER A 428 12.61 -7.20 -7.33
C SER A 428 11.35 -8.06 -7.22
N LYS A 429 11.32 -9.25 -7.83
CA LYS A 429 10.18 -10.21 -7.81
C LYS A 429 8.81 -9.58 -8.12
N GLY A 430 8.80 -8.48 -8.88
CA GLY A 430 7.59 -7.73 -9.24
C GLY A 430 7.16 -6.66 -8.24
N ILE A 431 7.89 -6.39 -7.15
CA ILE A 431 7.59 -5.29 -6.21
C ILE A 431 7.93 -3.93 -6.82
N ARG A 432 9.06 -3.83 -7.54
CA ARG A 432 9.57 -2.56 -8.08
C ARG A 432 10.05 -2.66 -9.53
N ASN A 433 9.84 -1.60 -10.30
CA ASN A 433 10.44 -1.39 -11.62
C ASN A 433 10.99 0.04 -11.76
N THR A 434 11.79 0.27 -12.80
CA THR A 434 12.42 1.57 -13.08
C THR A 434 11.41 2.71 -13.31
N ARG A 435 10.25 2.38 -13.89
CA ARG A 435 9.15 3.33 -14.12
C ARG A 435 8.63 3.91 -12.81
N TRP A 436 8.23 3.07 -11.84
CA TRP A 436 7.71 3.54 -10.55
C TRP A 436 8.80 4.16 -9.68
N THR A 437 10.03 3.65 -9.71
CA THR A 437 11.18 4.33 -9.07
C THR A 437 11.32 5.75 -9.61
N SER A 438 11.25 5.93 -10.92
CA SER A 438 11.33 7.25 -11.55
C SER A 438 10.17 8.17 -11.14
N VAL A 439 8.95 7.63 -11.00
CA VAL A 439 7.79 8.41 -10.52
C VAL A 439 7.99 8.88 -9.08
N TYR A 440 8.38 7.99 -8.16
CA TYR A 440 8.60 8.33 -6.76
C TYR A 440 9.75 9.32 -6.57
N ASP A 441 10.88 9.10 -7.24
CA ASP A 441 12.01 10.03 -7.19
C ASP A 441 11.62 11.40 -7.77
N THR A 442 10.84 11.42 -8.87
CA THR A 442 10.38 12.68 -9.47
C THR A 442 9.46 13.45 -8.52
N ILE A 443 8.53 12.78 -7.85
CA ILE A 443 7.61 13.40 -6.89
C ILE A 443 8.36 14.07 -5.74
N LEU A 444 9.38 13.40 -5.21
CA LEU A 444 10.06 13.84 -3.99
C LEU A 444 11.22 14.81 -4.26
N PHE A 445 11.84 14.79 -5.45
CA PHE A 445 13.10 15.50 -5.65
C PHE A 445 13.04 16.99 -5.30
N PRO A 446 12.04 17.81 -5.70
CA PRO A 446 12.12 19.26 -5.46
C PRO A 446 12.09 19.58 -3.97
N SER A 447 11.30 18.80 -3.22
CA SER A 447 11.13 18.97 -1.78
C SER A 447 12.36 18.54 -0.98
N LEU A 448 13.18 17.63 -1.52
CA LEU A 448 14.39 17.12 -0.86
C LEU A 448 15.68 17.81 -1.34
N PHE A 449 15.69 18.36 -2.56
CA PHE A 449 16.88 18.81 -3.28
C PHE A 449 17.79 19.73 -2.44
N LEU A 450 17.24 20.85 -1.95
CA LEU A 450 18.03 21.81 -1.17
C LEU A 450 18.45 21.26 0.19
N HIS A 451 17.62 20.41 0.81
CA HIS A 451 17.93 19.82 2.11
C HIS A 451 19.11 18.84 2.03
N VAL A 452 19.16 18.04 0.98
CA VAL A 452 20.27 17.12 0.70
C VAL A 452 21.56 17.91 0.44
N ILE A 453 21.51 18.96 -0.39
CA ILE A 453 22.68 19.81 -0.66
C ILE A 453 23.22 20.43 0.63
N PHE A 454 22.36 21.06 1.42
CA PHE A 454 22.79 21.74 2.66
C PHE A 454 23.35 20.77 3.70
N GLU A 455 22.76 19.58 3.84
CA GLU A 455 23.31 18.58 4.77
C GLU A 455 24.64 18.02 4.26
N ALA A 456 24.78 17.80 2.95
CA ALA A 456 26.02 17.31 2.35
C ALA A 456 27.21 18.25 2.60
N ILE A 457 26.99 19.58 2.55
CA ILE A 457 28.03 20.58 2.87
C ILE A 457 28.14 20.89 4.37
N GLY A 458 27.23 20.40 5.21
CA GLY A 458 27.32 20.52 6.67
C GLY A 458 26.68 21.77 7.26
N VAL A 459 25.77 22.42 6.52
CA VAL A 459 25.03 23.57 7.02
C VAL A 459 23.92 23.07 7.96
N ASN A 460 24.21 23.11 9.25
CA ASN A 460 23.30 22.67 10.30
C ASN A 460 22.12 23.66 10.46
N LYS A 461 20.92 23.30 10.01
CA LYS A 461 19.70 23.94 10.52
C LYS A 461 19.45 23.45 11.95
N LYS A 462 19.62 24.35 12.93
CA LYS A 462 19.61 24.08 14.38
C LYS A 462 18.25 23.71 15.01
N SER A 463 17.14 23.65 14.27
CA SER A 463 15.85 23.31 14.87
C SER A 463 14.99 22.43 13.98
N PHE A 464 14.74 21.21 14.44
CA PHE A 464 13.61 20.42 13.99
C PHE A 464 12.36 20.90 14.73
N ALA A 465 11.56 21.76 14.11
CA ALA A 465 10.30 22.16 14.70
C ALA A 465 9.29 21.00 14.59
N VAL A 466 8.97 20.38 15.72
CA VAL A 466 7.80 19.50 15.86
C VAL A 466 6.58 20.34 15.45
N THR A 467 5.88 19.92 14.40
CA THR A 467 4.75 20.71 13.89
C THR A 467 3.45 20.10 14.38
N ARG A 468 2.56 20.96 14.88
CA ARG A 468 1.21 20.64 15.30
C ARG A 468 0.49 19.87 14.18
N LYS A 469 -0.15 18.75 14.54
CA LYS A 469 -1.03 17.94 13.68
C LYS A 469 -2.40 18.62 13.50
N ASP A 470 -2.41 19.92 13.16
CA ASP A 470 -3.65 20.69 13.02
C ASP A 470 -3.96 20.96 11.54
N GLY A 471 -5.07 20.37 11.07
CA GLY A 471 -6.03 21.03 10.16
C GLY A 471 -5.69 21.12 8.67
N THR A 472 -5.99 20.04 7.95
CA THR A 472 -6.62 19.87 6.61
C THR A 472 -6.97 21.03 5.65
N GLN A 473 -6.81 22.33 5.96
CA GLN A 473 -7.28 23.41 5.06
C GLN A 473 -6.21 24.03 4.13
N ASN A 474 -4.91 23.99 4.46
CA ASN A 474 -3.85 24.57 3.61
C ASN A 474 -3.23 23.59 2.59
N GLY A 475 -3.79 22.37 2.44
CA GLY A 475 -3.18 21.30 1.64
C GLY A 475 -3.12 21.57 0.13
N ARG A 476 -4.13 22.25 -0.45
CA ARG A 476 -4.17 22.52 -1.89
C ARG A 476 -3.13 23.55 -2.34
N LEU A 477 -3.00 24.66 -1.61
CA LEU A 477 -1.97 25.66 -1.91
C LEU A 477 -0.57 25.07 -1.72
N TYR A 478 -0.37 24.29 -0.66
CA TYR A 478 0.89 23.60 -0.42
C TYR A 478 1.23 22.64 -1.58
N GLY A 479 0.29 21.78 -1.99
CA GLY A 479 0.46 20.91 -3.15
C GLY A 479 0.76 21.69 -4.44
N PHE A 480 0.05 22.78 -4.70
CA PHE A 480 0.29 23.65 -5.86
C PHE A 480 1.70 24.23 -5.87
N LEU A 481 2.18 24.78 -4.75
CA LEU A 481 3.54 25.33 -4.64
C LEU A 481 4.61 24.26 -4.92
N HIS A 482 4.43 23.04 -4.39
CA HIS A 482 5.32 21.92 -4.66
C HIS A 482 5.19 21.36 -6.10
N ALA A 483 4.09 21.64 -6.80
CA ALA A 483 3.91 21.28 -8.20
C ALA A 483 4.68 22.19 -9.17
N ILE A 484 5.01 23.43 -8.80
CA ILE A 484 5.60 24.44 -9.71
C ILE A 484 6.87 23.91 -10.39
N SER A 485 7.80 23.32 -9.64
CA SER A 485 9.04 22.77 -10.22
C SER A 485 8.77 21.67 -11.24
N HIS A 486 7.76 20.83 -10.99
CA HIS A 486 7.35 19.77 -11.92
C HIS A 486 6.73 20.34 -13.19
N VAL A 487 5.87 21.36 -13.06
CA VAL A 487 5.22 22.04 -14.19
C VAL A 487 6.25 22.73 -15.08
N VAL A 488 7.19 23.48 -14.50
CA VAL A 488 8.26 24.15 -15.24
C VAL A 488 9.09 23.13 -16.04
N LEU A 489 9.52 22.05 -15.40
CA LEU A 489 10.29 21.00 -16.07
C LEU A 489 9.47 20.25 -17.12
N ALA A 490 8.15 20.09 -16.92
CA ALA A 490 7.27 19.47 -17.89
C ALA A 490 7.14 20.35 -19.15
N ILE A 491 6.97 21.67 -18.98
CA ILE A 491 6.93 22.63 -20.09
C ILE A 491 8.26 22.58 -20.86
N LEU A 492 9.39 22.66 -20.17
CA LEU A 492 10.71 22.57 -20.81
C LEU A 492 10.92 21.24 -21.54
N SER A 493 10.43 20.13 -20.98
CA SER A 493 10.47 18.82 -21.64
C SER A 493 9.62 18.80 -22.90
N ILE A 494 8.41 19.40 -22.89
CA ILE A 494 7.55 19.51 -24.07
C ILE A 494 8.22 20.35 -25.16
N VAL A 495 8.82 21.49 -24.80
CA VAL A 495 9.59 22.32 -25.74
C VAL A 495 10.73 21.51 -26.35
N GLY A 496 11.48 20.78 -25.54
CA GLY A 496 12.55 19.89 -26.01
C GLY A 496 12.08 18.76 -26.93
N ILE A 497 10.90 18.20 -26.67
CA ILE A 497 10.26 17.17 -27.52
C ILE A 497 9.91 17.75 -28.88
N ILE A 498 9.24 18.91 -28.91
CA ILE A 498 8.86 19.61 -30.15
C ILE A 498 10.11 19.91 -30.97
N PHE A 499 11.14 20.49 -30.35
CA PHE A 499 12.41 20.77 -31.00
C PHE A 499 13.06 19.50 -31.58
N SER A 500 13.09 18.41 -30.80
CA SER A 500 13.69 17.14 -31.24
C SER A 500 12.95 16.54 -32.44
N ILE A 501 11.63 16.62 -32.46
CA ILE A 501 10.79 16.14 -33.58
C ILE A 501 11.04 17.01 -34.82
N GLU A 502 10.99 18.33 -34.69
CA GLU A 502 11.22 19.26 -35.80
C GLU A 502 12.62 19.08 -36.41
N LYS A 503 13.65 18.95 -35.57
CA LYS A 503 15.02 18.70 -36.04
C LYS A 503 15.18 17.34 -36.69
N SER A 504 14.52 16.30 -36.18
CA SER A 504 14.57 14.98 -36.81
C SER A 504 13.91 14.99 -38.20
N LEU A 505 12.76 15.66 -38.32
CA LEU A 505 12.02 15.77 -39.60
C LEU A 505 12.77 16.64 -40.61
N SER A 506 13.28 17.80 -40.20
CA SER A 506 13.98 18.73 -41.09
C SER A 506 15.34 18.22 -41.57
N SER A 507 16.08 17.48 -40.73
CA SER A 507 17.37 16.89 -41.10
C SER A 507 17.25 15.51 -41.76
N GLY A 508 16.07 14.88 -41.71
CA GLY A 508 15.89 13.49 -42.13
C GLY A 508 16.70 12.47 -41.31
N SER A 509 17.12 12.85 -40.10
CA SER A 509 18.02 12.06 -39.26
C SER A 509 17.35 11.61 -37.96
N PHE A 510 17.62 10.37 -37.54
CA PHE A 510 17.16 9.82 -36.25
C PHE A 510 18.08 10.18 -35.07
N THR A 511 19.03 11.11 -35.24
CA THR A 511 20.02 11.45 -34.20
C THR A 511 19.40 11.83 -32.85
N PHE A 512 18.22 12.47 -32.85
CA PHE A 512 17.54 12.91 -31.63
C PHE A 512 16.67 11.83 -30.96
N ILE A 513 16.61 10.59 -31.48
CA ILE A 513 15.70 9.55 -30.97
C ILE A 513 15.96 9.19 -29.50
N VAL A 514 17.23 9.18 -29.07
CA VAL A 514 17.59 8.89 -27.66
C VAL A 514 17.19 10.04 -26.74
N LEU A 515 17.34 11.29 -27.20
CA LEU A 515 16.88 12.47 -26.45
C LEU A 515 15.36 12.47 -26.34
N LEU A 516 14.65 12.16 -27.43
CA LEU A 516 13.19 12.02 -27.44
C LEU A 516 12.74 10.94 -26.45
N PHE A 517 13.41 9.79 -26.43
CA PHE A 517 13.15 8.73 -25.46
C PHE A 517 13.24 9.23 -24.01
N TRP A 518 14.33 9.93 -23.66
CA TRP A 518 14.51 10.46 -22.31
C TRP A 518 13.53 11.58 -21.96
N LEU A 519 13.23 12.49 -22.89
CA LEU A 519 12.26 13.56 -22.67
C LEU A 519 10.85 13.02 -22.47
N VAL A 520 10.43 12.02 -23.26
CA VAL A 520 9.10 11.40 -23.13
C VAL A 520 8.97 10.62 -21.81
N THR A 521 9.98 9.84 -21.44
CA THR A 521 9.98 9.09 -20.18
C THR A 521 10.00 10.02 -18.96
N ASN A 522 10.79 11.10 -19.01
CA ASN A 522 10.79 12.13 -17.97
C ASN A 522 9.48 12.90 -17.91
N LEU A 523 8.90 13.27 -19.06
CA LEU A 523 7.60 13.94 -19.12
C LEU A 523 6.51 13.08 -18.48
N TYR A 524 6.47 11.78 -18.74
CA TYR A 524 5.55 10.88 -18.06
C TYR A 524 5.69 10.96 -16.53
N ALA A 525 6.91 10.86 -16.00
CA ALA A 525 7.14 10.92 -14.56
C ALA A 525 6.77 12.29 -13.96
N LEU A 526 7.02 13.38 -14.70
CA LEU A 526 6.62 14.74 -14.32
C LEU A 526 5.10 14.90 -14.30
N LEU A 527 4.38 14.36 -15.28
CA LEU A 527 2.91 14.36 -15.31
C LEU A 527 2.34 13.57 -14.13
N MET A 528 2.89 12.40 -13.84
CA MET A 528 2.51 11.62 -12.64
C MET A 528 2.79 12.40 -11.36
N ALA A 529 3.91 13.13 -11.28
CA ALA A 529 4.20 13.98 -10.13
C ALA A 529 3.22 15.15 -9.98
N ILE A 530 2.81 15.77 -11.09
CA ILE A 530 1.77 16.82 -11.08
C ILE A 530 0.45 16.24 -10.57
N PHE A 531 0.01 15.07 -11.07
CA PHE A 531 -1.19 14.40 -10.58
C PHE A 531 -1.11 14.08 -9.08
N PHE A 532 0.04 13.61 -8.62
CA PHE A 532 0.27 13.39 -7.20
C PHE A 532 0.10 14.68 -6.37
N MET A 533 0.68 15.79 -6.82
CA MET A 533 0.61 17.09 -6.12
C MET A 533 -0.79 17.73 -6.12
N MET A 534 -1.62 17.43 -7.12
CA MET A 534 -3.04 17.82 -7.11
C MET A 534 -3.81 17.19 -5.93
N GLY A 535 -3.34 16.04 -5.43
CA GLY A 535 -3.92 15.33 -4.29
C GLY A 535 -5.30 14.74 -4.58
N ARG A 536 -5.88 14.10 -3.56
CA ARG A 536 -7.23 13.55 -3.58
C ARG A 536 -7.86 13.72 -2.19
N PRO A 537 -9.14 14.11 -2.07
CA PRO A 537 -9.78 14.21 -0.77
C PRO A 537 -9.98 12.83 -0.15
N MET A 538 -9.64 12.71 1.13
CA MET A 538 -9.83 11.49 1.91
C MET A 538 -11.23 11.50 2.52
N VAL A 539 -12.09 10.58 2.10
CA VAL A 539 -13.52 10.55 2.47
C VAL A 539 -13.75 9.77 3.77
N ARG A 540 -12.88 8.83 4.10
CA ARG A 540 -13.01 7.94 5.27
C ARG A 540 -12.09 8.39 6.41
N LYS A 541 -12.56 8.23 7.65
CA LYS A 541 -11.77 8.49 8.87
C LYS A 541 -10.96 7.28 9.34
N ALA A 542 -11.41 6.07 9.01
CA ALA A 542 -10.75 4.81 9.35
C ALA A 542 -10.72 3.90 8.13
N GLU A 543 -9.62 3.16 7.98
CA GLU A 543 -9.46 2.20 6.90
C GLU A 543 -10.28 0.94 7.13
N ARG A 544 -10.70 0.32 6.02
CA ARG A 544 -11.43 -0.95 6.05
C ARG A 544 -10.54 -2.05 5.49
N PHE A 545 -10.48 -3.17 6.19
CA PHE A 545 -9.71 -4.34 5.84
C PHE A 545 -10.62 -5.42 5.27
N ARG A 546 -10.15 -6.15 4.26
CA ARG A 546 -10.77 -7.41 3.90
C ARG A 546 -10.71 -8.38 5.08
N ALA A 547 -11.86 -8.93 5.42
CA ALA A 547 -12.02 -9.71 6.65
C ALA A 547 -13.13 -10.72 6.46
N ASN A 548 -12.85 -11.99 6.72
CA ASN A 548 -13.84 -13.07 6.72
C ASN A 548 -14.01 -13.58 8.16
N ILE A 549 -14.70 -12.80 8.97
CA ILE A 549 -14.93 -13.05 10.40
C ILE A 549 -16.38 -13.51 10.56
N ASP A 550 -16.62 -14.50 11.41
CA ASP A 550 -17.98 -14.94 11.71
C ASP A 550 -18.72 -13.80 12.45
N CYS A 551 -19.91 -13.48 11.96
CA CYS A 551 -20.68 -12.33 12.39
C CYS A 551 -22.13 -12.73 12.63
N SER A 552 -22.57 -12.68 13.88
CA SER A 552 -23.97 -12.88 14.27
C SER A 552 -24.62 -11.53 14.47
N LEU A 553 -25.69 -11.26 13.71
CA LEU A 553 -26.55 -10.11 13.89
C LEU A 553 -27.77 -10.52 14.70
N SER A 554 -28.12 -9.76 15.73
CA SER A 554 -29.34 -9.99 16.50
C SER A 554 -30.18 -8.74 16.73
N TRP A 555 -31.49 -8.89 16.50
CA TRP A 555 -32.51 -7.87 16.73
C TRP A 555 -33.84 -8.57 17.07
N ASP A 556 -34.63 -8.01 17.98
CA ASP A 556 -35.97 -8.53 18.34
C ASP A 556 -36.01 -10.05 18.62
N GLY A 557 -34.95 -10.60 19.22
CA GLY A 557 -34.81 -12.05 19.49
C GLY A 557 -34.44 -12.93 18.29
N LYS A 558 -34.40 -12.38 17.07
CA LYS A 558 -33.90 -13.06 15.87
C LYS A 558 -32.37 -12.98 15.84
N ILE A 559 -31.72 -14.10 15.56
CA ILE A 559 -30.27 -14.19 15.39
C ILE A 559 -29.99 -14.74 13.98
N VAL A 560 -29.14 -14.05 13.23
CA VAL A 560 -28.72 -14.50 11.90
C VAL A 560 -27.20 -14.46 11.78
N ASN A 561 -26.62 -15.54 11.28
CA ASN A 561 -25.19 -15.72 11.14
C ASN A 561 -24.75 -15.44 9.70
N TYR A 562 -23.73 -14.61 9.58
CA TYR A 562 -23.11 -14.21 8.32
C TYR A 562 -21.59 -14.18 8.49
N LYS A 563 -20.91 -13.83 7.40
CA LYS A 563 -19.48 -13.55 7.39
C LYS A 563 -19.24 -12.13 6.94
N THR A 564 -18.29 -11.46 7.59
CA THR A 564 -17.87 -10.13 7.15
C THR A 564 -17.23 -10.20 5.77
N PHE A 565 -17.29 -9.10 5.04
CA PHE A 565 -16.58 -8.86 3.77
C PHE A 565 -15.47 -7.82 3.96
N ASP A 566 -15.73 -6.81 4.78
CA ASP A 566 -14.71 -5.92 5.32
C ASP A 566 -15.05 -5.43 6.73
N ILE A 567 -14.03 -4.99 7.47
CA ILE A 567 -14.14 -4.47 8.85
C ILE A 567 -13.28 -3.22 9.02
N SER A 568 -13.72 -2.30 9.86
CA SER A 568 -12.95 -1.19 10.41
C SER A 568 -13.36 -0.92 11.84
N GLU A 569 -12.64 0.00 12.48
CA GLU A 569 -12.92 0.47 13.84
C GLU A 569 -14.32 1.09 13.99
N ASN A 570 -14.89 1.60 12.89
CA ASN A 570 -16.14 2.33 12.90
C ASN A 570 -17.29 1.58 12.22
N GLY A 571 -17.06 0.37 11.69
CA GLY A 571 -18.09 -0.34 10.96
C GLY A 571 -17.59 -1.56 10.20
N LEU A 572 -18.52 -2.37 9.73
CA LEU A 572 -18.24 -3.56 8.93
C LEU A 572 -19.16 -3.62 7.72
N SER A 573 -18.89 -4.55 6.82
CA SER A 573 -19.86 -4.93 5.81
C SER A 573 -19.95 -6.43 5.63
N LEU A 574 -21.09 -6.88 5.16
CA LEU A 574 -21.39 -8.26 4.78
C LEU A 574 -21.56 -8.30 3.25
N LEU A 575 -21.20 -9.42 2.63
CA LEU A 575 -21.51 -9.70 1.23
C LEU A 575 -22.41 -10.93 1.18
N LEU A 576 -23.65 -10.72 0.75
CA LEU A 576 -24.66 -11.77 0.69
C LEU A 576 -24.96 -12.12 -0.76
N ASP A 577 -25.11 -13.41 -1.06
CA ASP A 577 -25.48 -13.90 -2.39
C ASP A 577 -26.98 -13.70 -2.69
N TYR A 578 -27.76 -13.30 -1.67
CA TYR A 578 -29.19 -13.00 -1.73
C TYR A 578 -29.46 -11.65 -1.04
N PRO A 579 -30.39 -10.82 -1.56
CA PRO A 579 -30.75 -9.56 -0.93
C PRO A 579 -31.64 -9.82 0.27
N ASP A 580 -31.06 -10.24 1.39
CA ASP A 580 -31.80 -10.52 2.63
C ASP A 580 -32.43 -9.24 3.23
N TYR A 581 -33.57 -9.38 3.89
CA TYR A 581 -34.21 -8.24 4.55
C TYR A 581 -33.61 -8.04 5.94
N ILE A 582 -32.79 -6.99 6.06
CA ILE A 582 -32.28 -6.49 7.34
C ILE A 582 -33.00 -5.17 7.61
N PRO A 583 -33.79 -5.07 8.69
CA PRO A 583 -34.58 -3.87 8.95
C PRO A 583 -33.68 -2.67 9.25
N ASP A 584 -34.07 -1.50 8.74
CA ASP A 584 -33.44 -0.22 9.13
C ASP A 584 -33.91 0.19 10.52
N ARG A 585 -33.32 -0.41 11.55
CA ARG A 585 -33.61 -0.10 12.95
C ARG A 585 -32.33 0.24 13.72
N PRO A 586 -32.39 1.20 14.66
CA PRO A 586 -31.30 1.43 15.59
C PRO A 586 -31.17 0.22 16.52
N GLY A 587 -29.94 -0.10 16.93
CA GLY A 587 -29.72 -1.09 17.98
C GLY A 587 -29.49 -2.53 17.52
N ILE A 588 -29.02 -2.76 16.29
CA ILE A 588 -28.64 -4.11 15.86
C ILE A 588 -27.41 -4.53 16.66
N HIS A 589 -27.54 -5.59 17.45
CA HIS A 589 -26.42 -6.18 18.16
C HIS A 589 -25.60 -7.02 17.18
N ILE A 590 -24.29 -6.79 17.18
CA ILE A 590 -23.33 -7.41 16.30
C ILE A 590 -22.34 -8.16 17.17
N HIS A 591 -22.26 -9.47 17.00
CA HIS A 591 -21.27 -10.31 17.64
C HIS A 591 -20.30 -10.84 16.58
N LEU A 592 -19.03 -10.48 16.71
CA LEU A 592 -17.93 -10.88 15.83
C LEU A 592 -17.07 -11.91 16.55
N CYS A 593 -16.75 -13.02 15.87
CA CYS A 593 -15.94 -14.09 16.43
C CYS A 593 -14.89 -14.56 15.41
N SER A 594 -13.63 -14.61 15.84
CA SER A 594 -12.51 -15.24 15.15
C SER A 594 -11.86 -16.31 16.04
N GLU A 595 -10.83 -16.99 15.53
CA GLU A 595 -10.10 -18.00 16.31
C GLU A 595 -9.44 -17.43 17.57
N LEU A 596 -9.04 -16.15 17.55
CA LEU A 596 -8.30 -15.51 18.63
C LEU A 596 -9.14 -14.52 19.45
N TYR A 597 -10.14 -13.89 18.85
CA TYR A 597 -10.82 -12.75 19.45
C TYR A 597 -12.33 -12.79 19.22
N GLN A 598 -13.06 -12.23 20.18
CA GLN A 598 -14.50 -12.01 20.09
C GLN A 598 -14.83 -10.57 20.47
N CYS A 599 -15.80 -9.96 19.79
CA CYS A 599 -16.24 -8.60 20.06
C CYS A 599 -17.76 -8.50 19.94
N THR A 600 -18.40 -7.85 20.89
CA THR A 600 -19.82 -7.51 20.83
C THR A 600 -20.00 -6.00 20.78
N CYS A 601 -20.76 -5.50 19.81
CA CYS A 601 -21.05 -4.08 19.67
C CYS A 601 -22.46 -3.85 19.13
N VAL A 602 -22.89 -2.58 19.12
CA VAL A 602 -24.17 -2.17 18.57
C VAL A 602 -23.93 -1.32 17.33
N GLY A 603 -24.65 -1.61 16.25
CA GLY A 603 -24.52 -0.91 14.99
C GLY A 603 -25.84 -0.65 14.27
N GLU A 604 -25.73 0.08 13.16
CA GLU A 604 -26.86 0.48 12.32
C GLU A 604 -26.52 0.24 10.84
N LEU A 605 -27.52 -0.19 10.06
CA LEU A 605 -27.39 -0.37 8.62
C LEU A 605 -27.37 1.00 7.92
N VAL A 606 -26.25 1.31 7.26
CA VAL A 606 -26.05 2.61 6.60
C VAL A 606 -26.20 2.54 5.08
N ASN A 607 -25.85 1.41 4.47
CA ASN A 607 -25.94 1.27 3.02
C ASN A 607 -26.11 -0.19 2.59
N VAL A 608 -26.98 -0.41 1.61
CA VAL A 608 -27.14 -1.66 0.89
C VAL A 608 -27.00 -1.38 -0.60
N MET A 609 -26.03 -2.02 -1.22
CA MET A 609 -25.74 -1.84 -2.64
C MET A 609 -25.52 -3.18 -3.33
N GLN A 610 -25.99 -3.28 -4.56
CA GLN A 610 -25.62 -4.40 -5.42
C GLN A 610 -24.12 -4.29 -5.76
N PHE A 611 -23.38 -5.37 -5.55
CA PHE A 611 -21.95 -5.49 -5.78
C PHE A 611 -21.69 -6.72 -6.65
N GLY A 612 -21.58 -6.50 -7.97
CA GLY A 612 -21.58 -7.58 -8.95
C GLY A 612 -22.89 -8.37 -8.89
N ASP A 613 -22.78 -9.67 -8.66
CA ASP A 613 -23.91 -10.60 -8.50
C ASP A 613 -24.40 -10.72 -7.05
N ASN A 614 -23.83 -9.97 -6.11
CA ASN A 614 -24.12 -10.08 -4.68
C ASN A 614 -24.65 -8.74 -4.14
N TRP A 615 -25.09 -8.73 -2.88
CA TRP A 615 -25.51 -7.52 -2.17
C TRP A 615 -24.59 -7.24 -0.99
N LYS A 616 -24.05 -6.03 -0.95
CA LYS A 616 -23.17 -5.56 0.11
C LYS A 616 -23.98 -4.74 1.11
N TYR A 617 -24.00 -5.20 2.35
CA TYR A 617 -24.65 -4.54 3.49
C TYR A 617 -23.58 -3.90 4.35
N ALA A 618 -23.61 -2.58 4.51
CA ALA A 618 -22.63 -1.84 5.30
C ALA A 618 -23.28 -1.34 6.59
N PHE A 619 -22.63 -1.62 7.70
CA PHE A 619 -23.01 -1.19 9.04
C PHE A 619 -22.01 -0.17 9.57
N THR A 620 -22.51 0.77 10.39
CA THR A 620 -21.69 1.63 11.24
C THR A 620 -21.84 1.18 12.68
N ILE A 621 -20.77 1.18 13.46
CA ILE A 621 -20.80 0.91 14.89
C ILE A 621 -21.21 2.20 15.58
N THR A 622 -22.24 2.15 16.42
CA THR A 622 -22.79 3.31 17.14
C THR A 622 -22.46 3.28 18.62
N ARG A 623 -22.34 2.09 19.23
CA ARG A 623 -21.95 1.92 20.63
C ARG A 623 -21.06 0.69 20.79
N ILE A 624 -20.01 0.84 21.59
CA ILE A 624 -19.08 -0.23 21.96
C ILE A 624 -18.46 0.10 23.31
N ASP A 625 -18.40 -0.89 24.20
CA ASP A 625 -17.76 -0.75 25.50
C ASP A 625 -16.24 -0.76 25.35
N ASP A 626 -15.51 -0.25 26.36
CA ASP A 626 -14.06 -0.09 26.26
C ASP A 626 -13.31 -1.43 26.08
N SER A 627 -13.69 -2.50 26.80
CA SER A 627 -13.07 -3.81 26.65
C SER A 627 -13.36 -4.43 25.28
N GLU A 628 -14.59 -4.27 24.79
CA GLU A 628 -15.01 -4.72 23.47
C GLU A 628 -14.30 -3.94 22.36
N LYS A 629 -14.01 -2.66 22.58
CA LYS A 629 -13.25 -1.82 21.66
C LYS A 629 -11.81 -2.31 21.48
N ASP A 630 -11.17 -2.75 22.56
CA ASP A 630 -9.83 -3.35 22.50
C ASP A 630 -9.85 -4.71 21.77
N ASN A 631 -10.92 -5.50 21.96
CA ASN A 631 -11.16 -6.71 21.15
C ASN A 631 -11.39 -6.39 19.68
N LEU A 632 -12.15 -5.34 19.36
CA LEU A 632 -12.36 -4.87 17.99
C LEU A 632 -11.04 -4.45 17.35
N TYR A 633 -10.18 -3.73 18.05
CA TYR A 633 -8.84 -3.40 17.55
C TYR A 633 -8.02 -4.64 17.24
N SER A 634 -8.06 -5.64 18.10
CA SER A 634 -7.38 -6.93 17.87
C SER A 634 -7.95 -7.63 16.64
N LEU A 635 -9.28 -7.68 16.48
CA LEU A 635 -9.92 -8.20 15.28
C LEU A 635 -9.50 -7.42 14.03
N VAL A 636 -9.42 -6.09 14.08
CA VAL A 636 -9.12 -5.25 12.91
C VAL A 636 -7.65 -5.32 12.50
N TYR A 637 -6.73 -5.26 13.46
CA TYR A 637 -5.30 -5.01 13.21
C TYR A 637 -4.39 -6.23 13.37
N ASP A 638 -4.83 -7.31 14.02
CA ASP A 638 -4.04 -8.53 14.10
C ASP A 638 -4.17 -9.36 12.81
N ARG A 639 -3.69 -8.78 11.70
CA ARG A 639 -3.74 -9.34 10.36
C ARG A 639 -2.81 -8.60 9.42
N GLN A 640 -2.47 -9.27 8.32
CA GLN A 640 -1.78 -8.64 7.21
C GLN A 640 -2.68 -7.61 6.49
N PRO A 641 -2.12 -6.46 6.05
CA PRO A 641 -2.85 -5.50 5.22
C PRO A 641 -3.32 -6.14 3.91
N SER A 642 -4.51 -5.78 3.45
CA SER A 642 -5.06 -6.28 2.18
C SER A 642 -4.56 -5.54 0.93
N LEU A 643 -3.54 -4.68 1.08
CA LEU A 643 -2.96 -3.91 0.00
C LEU A 643 -2.07 -4.80 -0.90
N PRO A 644 -1.92 -4.47 -2.19
CA PRO A 644 -1.03 -5.21 -3.08
C PRO A 644 0.40 -5.23 -2.56
N ILE A 645 1.07 -6.38 -2.65
CA ILE A 645 2.50 -6.52 -2.34
C ILE A 645 3.38 -6.58 -3.60
N LYS A 646 2.76 -6.62 -4.79
CA LYS A 646 3.42 -6.67 -6.09
C LYS A 646 2.70 -5.79 -7.10
N LEU A 647 3.43 -5.33 -8.10
CA LEU A 647 2.90 -4.64 -9.26
C LEU A 647 2.02 -5.58 -10.09
N GLY A 648 0.85 -5.11 -10.50
CA GLY A 648 -0.02 -5.83 -11.43
C GLY A 648 0.64 -6.09 -12.79
N ASN A 649 0.32 -7.24 -13.40
CA ASN A 649 0.93 -7.68 -14.67
C ASN A 649 0.55 -6.83 -15.89
N SER A 650 -0.47 -5.99 -15.80
CA SER A 650 -1.07 -5.25 -16.92
C SER A 650 -0.90 -3.73 -16.85
N ILE A 651 0.06 -3.21 -16.07
CA ILE A 651 0.15 -1.75 -15.84
C ILE A 651 0.97 -1.08 -16.96
N SER A 652 0.29 -0.47 -17.92
CA SER A 652 0.90 0.37 -18.97
C SER A 652 1.08 1.82 -18.51
N PHE A 653 2.02 2.54 -19.16
CA PHE A 653 2.17 4.00 -19.02
C PHE A 653 0.85 4.73 -19.33
N PHE A 654 0.13 4.27 -20.36
CA PHE A 654 -1.14 4.87 -20.79
C PHE A 654 -2.24 4.64 -19.77
N ASP A 655 -2.31 3.46 -19.13
CA ASP A 655 -3.33 3.17 -18.12
C ASP A 655 -3.20 4.10 -16.92
N ASP A 656 -1.97 4.36 -16.47
CA ASP A 656 -1.71 5.25 -15.33
C ASP A 656 -2.17 6.69 -15.59
N LEU A 657 -1.85 7.23 -16.77
CA LEU A 657 -2.27 8.57 -17.18
C LEU A 657 -3.79 8.64 -17.34
N THR A 658 -4.37 7.65 -18.02
CA THR A 658 -5.81 7.54 -18.27
C THR A 658 -6.60 7.48 -16.97
N ILE A 659 -6.22 6.62 -16.04
CA ILE A 659 -6.88 6.48 -14.74
C ILE A 659 -6.82 7.79 -13.96
N ASN A 660 -5.66 8.45 -13.94
CA ASN A 660 -5.50 9.72 -13.23
C ASN A 660 -6.30 10.86 -13.88
N LEU A 661 -6.44 10.87 -15.19
CA LEU A 661 -7.26 11.86 -15.89
C LEU A 661 -8.75 11.63 -15.62
N PHE A 662 -9.26 10.44 -15.94
CA PHE A 662 -10.69 10.14 -15.88
C PHE A 662 -11.25 10.11 -14.45
N ARG A 663 -10.54 9.52 -13.48
CA ARG A 663 -11.05 9.43 -12.10
C ARG A 663 -11.13 10.79 -11.40
N ARG A 664 -10.30 11.76 -11.79
CA ARG A 664 -10.37 13.14 -11.27
C ARG A 664 -11.53 13.94 -11.86
N MET A 665 -11.95 13.59 -13.08
CA MET A 665 -13.09 14.25 -13.74
C MET A 665 -14.45 13.74 -13.24
N LYS A 666 -14.50 12.52 -12.69
CA LYS A 666 -15.75 11.88 -12.25
C LYS A 666 -16.16 12.36 -10.86
N GLN A 667 -17.38 12.89 -10.72
CA GLN A 667 -17.95 13.19 -9.40
C GLN A 667 -18.42 11.89 -8.72
N PRO A 668 -18.09 11.67 -7.44
CA PRO A 668 -18.61 10.52 -6.70
C PRO A 668 -20.12 10.69 -6.47
N MET A 669 -20.94 9.80 -7.03
CA MET A 669 -22.35 9.68 -6.63
C MET A 669 -22.45 8.87 -5.34
N GLY A 670 -22.81 9.52 -4.23
CA GLY A 670 -23.14 8.84 -2.98
C GLY A 670 -24.58 8.33 -3.01
N TYR A 671 -24.77 7.00 -2.86
CA TYR A 671 -26.09 6.41 -2.61
C TYR A 671 -26.18 6.02 -1.14
N ASN A 672 -27.08 6.65 -0.38
CA ASN A 672 -27.39 6.27 1.01
C ASN A 672 -28.67 5.42 1.05
N ARG A 673 -28.64 4.26 0.39
CA ARG A 673 -29.82 3.38 0.32
C ARG A 673 -29.71 2.33 1.42
N LYS A 674 -30.75 2.14 2.23
CA LYS A 674 -30.72 1.16 3.33
C LYS A 674 -31.45 -0.15 3.05
N LEU A 675 -32.06 -0.28 1.87
CA LEU A 675 -32.74 -1.50 1.43
C LEU A 675 -32.11 -1.99 0.12
N ALA A 676 -32.06 -3.31 -0.03
CA ALA A 676 -31.56 -3.94 -1.24
C ALA A 676 -32.45 -3.60 -2.43
N ARG A 677 -31.88 -2.96 -3.45
CA ARG A 677 -32.57 -2.75 -4.71
C ARG A 677 -32.45 -4.01 -5.56
N VAL A 678 -33.59 -4.62 -5.87
CA VAL A 678 -33.65 -5.81 -6.73
C VAL A 678 -34.35 -5.40 -8.02
N PRO A 679 -33.60 -5.05 -9.08
CA PRO A 679 -34.20 -4.83 -10.38
C PRO A 679 -34.79 -6.16 -10.86
N LEU A 680 -36.09 -6.16 -11.08
CA LEU A 680 -36.85 -7.30 -11.56
C LEU A 680 -37.51 -6.93 -12.89
N ASP A 681 -37.83 -7.91 -13.71
CA ASP A 681 -38.70 -7.73 -14.89
C ASP A 681 -39.70 -8.89 -14.92
N LYS A 682 -40.37 -9.07 -13.77
CA LYS A 682 -41.24 -10.23 -13.52
C LYS A 682 -42.70 -9.83 -13.66
N THR A 683 -43.42 -10.56 -14.50
CA THR A 683 -44.87 -10.41 -14.64
C THR A 683 -45.57 -11.29 -13.62
N LEU A 684 -46.38 -10.70 -12.75
CA LEU A 684 -47.23 -11.41 -11.81
C LEU A 684 -48.70 -11.04 -12.03
N ASN A 685 -49.59 -11.97 -11.71
CA ASN A 685 -51.03 -11.72 -11.75
C ASN A 685 -51.47 -10.99 -10.47
N SER A 686 -52.12 -9.84 -10.66
CA SER A 686 -52.80 -9.10 -9.62
C SER A 686 -54.25 -9.57 -9.48
N GLU A 687 -54.72 -9.72 -8.24
CA GLU A 687 -56.14 -9.99 -7.95
C GLU A 687 -57.06 -8.86 -8.44
N GLN A 688 -56.56 -7.61 -8.48
CA GLN A 688 -57.37 -6.42 -8.73
C GLN A 688 -57.33 -5.93 -10.19
N SER A 689 -56.28 -6.27 -10.95
CA SER A 689 -55.94 -5.50 -12.15
C SER A 689 -55.24 -6.29 -13.27
N GLY A 690 -55.19 -7.62 -13.18
CA GLY A 690 -54.58 -8.48 -14.19
C GLY A 690 -53.05 -8.49 -14.12
N PRO A 691 -52.33 -8.89 -15.19
CA PRO A 691 -50.89 -9.03 -15.16
C PRO A 691 -50.18 -7.68 -15.05
N VAL A 692 -49.31 -7.55 -14.06
CA VAL A 692 -48.45 -6.38 -13.84
C VAL A 692 -46.98 -6.78 -13.82
N VAL A 693 -46.09 -5.87 -14.20
CA VAL A 693 -44.65 -6.10 -14.21
C VAL A 693 -44.01 -5.43 -13.01
N ILE A 694 -43.35 -6.19 -12.15
CA ILE A 694 -42.49 -5.64 -11.10
C ILE A 694 -41.15 -5.30 -11.75
N ASN A 695 -40.83 -3.99 -11.81
CA ASN A 695 -39.56 -3.49 -12.33
C ASN A 695 -38.47 -3.45 -11.25
N ASP A 696 -38.88 -3.21 -10.00
CA ASP A 696 -37.97 -3.01 -8.89
C ASP A 696 -38.64 -3.41 -7.58
N PHE A 697 -37.90 -4.05 -6.70
CA PHE A 697 -38.39 -4.52 -5.41
C PHE A 697 -37.30 -4.35 -4.35
N ASN A 698 -37.69 -3.91 -3.15
CA ASN A 698 -36.78 -3.80 -2.01
C ASN A 698 -37.44 -4.20 -0.68
N TYR A 699 -38.40 -5.13 -0.74
CA TYR A 699 -39.30 -5.55 0.35
C TYR A 699 -40.33 -4.51 0.77
N GLU A 700 -39.92 -3.30 1.11
CA GLU A 700 -40.87 -2.28 1.60
C GLU A 700 -41.59 -1.57 0.45
N TYR A 701 -40.92 -1.43 -0.68
CA TYR A 701 -41.44 -0.76 -1.86
C TYR A 701 -41.29 -1.65 -3.09
N MET A 702 -42.26 -1.51 -3.99
CA MET A 702 -42.17 -2.09 -5.32
C MET A 702 -42.56 -1.08 -6.39
N LEU A 703 -41.78 -1.04 -7.46
CA LEU A 703 -42.04 -0.24 -8.64
C LEU A 703 -42.69 -1.13 -9.70
N VAL A 704 -43.95 -0.86 -10.00
CA VAL A 704 -44.79 -1.70 -10.86
C VAL A 704 -45.16 -0.95 -12.13
N SER A 705 -45.00 -1.62 -13.28
CA SER A 705 -45.43 -1.15 -14.60
C SER A 705 -46.66 -1.91 -15.06
N SER A 706 -47.65 -1.21 -15.59
CA SER A 706 -48.82 -1.83 -16.24
C SER A 706 -49.11 -1.22 -17.61
N ARG A 707 -49.58 -2.06 -18.54
CA ARG A 707 -50.03 -1.62 -19.88
C ARG A 707 -51.40 -0.92 -19.83
N HIS A 708 -52.17 -1.16 -18.78
CA HIS A 708 -53.47 -0.54 -18.54
C HIS A 708 -53.40 0.34 -17.30
N GLN A 709 -54.18 1.43 -17.29
CA GLN A 709 -54.28 2.28 -16.12
C GLN A 709 -54.92 1.49 -14.98
N LEU A 710 -54.25 1.41 -13.83
CA LEU A 710 -54.81 0.86 -12.61
C LEU A 710 -55.89 1.84 -12.11
N ASN A 711 -57.16 1.57 -12.38
CA ASN A 711 -58.27 2.43 -11.96
C ASN A 711 -58.51 2.29 -10.45
N ASN A 712 -58.45 3.37 -9.67
CA ASN A 712 -58.96 3.52 -8.28
C ASN A 712 -58.54 2.51 -7.18
N HIS A 713 -57.73 1.50 -7.46
CA HIS A 713 -57.33 0.54 -6.43
C HIS A 713 -56.12 1.11 -5.67
N GLN A 714 -56.36 1.55 -4.44
CA GLN A 714 -55.30 1.95 -3.51
C GLN A 714 -54.46 0.75 -3.06
N THR A 715 -54.91 -0.49 -3.27
CA THR A 715 -54.26 -1.72 -2.83
C THR A 715 -53.99 -2.68 -3.99
N LEU A 716 -52.90 -3.42 -3.92
CA LEU A 716 -52.45 -4.41 -4.89
C LEU A 716 -52.07 -5.70 -4.16
N THR A 717 -52.65 -6.84 -4.57
CA THR A 717 -52.28 -8.18 -4.08
C THR A 717 -51.70 -8.98 -5.24
N LEU A 718 -50.45 -9.42 -5.11
CA LEU A 718 -49.75 -10.24 -6.11
C LEU A 718 -49.56 -11.66 -5.58
N HIS A 719 -49.89 -12.66 -6.39
CA HIS A 719 -49.61 -14.05 -6.10
C HIS A 719 -48.15 -14.38 -6.44
N VAL A 720 -47.39 -14.84 -5.44
CA VAL A 720 -46.00 -15.31 -5.61
C VAL A 720 -45.97 -16.82 -5.72
N SER A 721 -46.65 -17.50 -4.78
CA SER A 721 -46.90 -18.95 -4.78
C SER A 721 -48.34 -19.21 -4.29
N ASP A 722 -48.76 -20.47 -4.21
CA ASP A 722 -50.07 -20.84 -3.68
C ASP A 722 -50.27 -20.37 -2.22
N ASN A 723 -49.19 -20.30 -1.43
CA ASN A 723 -49.23 -19.91 -0.01
C ASN A 723 -48.60 -18.53 0.27
N CYS A 724 -47.99 -17.86 -0.71
CA CYS A 724 -47.31 -16.57 -0.52
C CYS A 724 -47.91 -15.47 -1.42
N LYS A 725 -48.35 -14.37 -0.79
CA LYS A 725 -48.90 -13.19 -1.47
C LYS A 725 -48.19 -11.92 -1.02
N ILE A 726 -47.94 -10.99 -1.95
CA ILE A 726 -47.48 -9.63 -1.64
C ILE A 726 -48.69 -8.71 -1.61
N LYS A 727 -48.95 -8.08 -0.46
CA LYS A 727 -49.99 -7.06 -0.30
C LYS A 727 -49.32 -5.69 -0.23
N ALA A 728 -49.81 -4.72 -0.99
CA ALA A 728 -49.22 -3.38 -1.01
C ALA A 728 -50.24 -2.28 -1.29
N VAL A 729 -49.88 -1.06 -0.91
CA VAL A 729 -50.71 0.14 -1.04
C VAL A 729 -50.02 1.16 -1.94
N LEU A 730 -50.76 1.76 -2.87
CA LEU A 730 -50.24 2.75 -3.80
C LEU A 730 -49.73 3.99 -3.05
N LYS A 731 -48.46 4.34 -3.25
CA LYS A 731 -47.85 5.56 -2.70
C LYS A 731 -47.78 6.69 -3.71
N ARG A 732 -47.38 6.39 -4.94
CA ARG A 732 -47.17 7.43 -5.96
C ARG A 732 -47.36 6.87 -7.36
N GLN A 733 -47.98 7.66 -8.23
CA GLN A 733 -48.07 7.38 -9.66
C GLN A 733 -47.09 8.29 -10.41
N TYR A 734 -46.33 7.70 -11.34
CA TYR A 734 -45.44 8.41 -12.25
C TYR A 734 -46.02 8.37 -13.66
N ILE A 735 -46.18 9.53 -14.27
CA ILE A 735 -46.53 9.65 -15.69
C ILE A 735 -45.25 9.92 -16.46
N ILE A 736 -44.77 8.94 -17.22
CA ILE A 736 -43.61 9.12 -18.09
C ILE A 736 -44.04 9.96 -19.29
N LYS A 737 -43.73 11.27 -19.28
CA LYS A 737 -43.82 12.15 -20.46
C LYS A 737 -42.55 11.94 -21.29
N ARG A 738 -42.69 11.50 -22.55
CA ARG A 738 -41.54 11.40 -23.46
C ARG A 738 -41.07 12.80 -23.84
N THR A 739 -39.76 13.05 -23.74
CA THR A 739 -39.08 14.05 -24.57
C THR A 739 -39.27 13.68 -26.05
N LYS A 740 -39.57 14.67 -26.88
CA LYS A 740 -39.94 14.52 -28.29
C LYS A 740 -38.84 13.80 -29.07
N ASP A 741 -38.97 12.51 -29.29
CA ASP A 741 -38.25 11.82 -30.37
C ASP A 741 -39.26 11.10 -31.27
N LYS A 742 -39.27 11.52 -32.54
CA LYS A 742 -40.40 11.38 -33.48
C LYS A 742 -40.36 10.09 -34.32
N SER A 743 -39.50 9.14 -34.01
CA SER A 743 -39.43 7.89 -34.74
C SER A 743 -39.58 6.68 -33.81
N LYS A 744 -40.38 5.70 -34.27
CA LYS A 744 -40.72 4.40 -33.65
C LYS A 744 -41.97 4.36 -32.75
N SER A 745 -43.04 3.88 -33.39
CA SER A 745 -44.04 2.90 -32.90
C SER A 745 -45.11 3.33 -31.88
N ARG A 746 -46.39 3.11 -32.27
CA ARG A 746 -47.62 3.16 -31.47
C ARG A 746 -47.66 2.07 -30.37
N ARG A 747 -46.77 2.13 -29.37
CA ARG A 747 -46.97 1.40 -28.10
C ARG A 747 -47.41 2.40 -27.03
N ARG A 748 -48.57 2.17 -26.39
CA ARG A 748 -49.01 2.97 -25.23
C ARG A 748 -47.91 2.95 -24.17
N ASN A 749 -47.56 4.11 -23.62
CA ASN A 749 -46.59 4.21 -22.53
C ASN A 749 -47.07 3.36 -21.34
N PRO A 750 -46.21 2.53 -20.73
CA PRO A 750 -46.58 1.84 -19.49
C PRO A 750 -46.78 2.87 -18.38
N PHE A 751 -47.83 2.69 -17.59
CA PHE A 751 -48.04 3.45 -16.36
C PHE A 751 -47.13 2.87 -15.28
N VAL A 752 -46.37 3.72 -14.59
CA VAL A 752 -45.45 3.30 -13.52
C VAL A 752 -45.97 3.76 -12.17
N TYR A 753 -46.03 2.84 -11.23
CA TYR A 753 -46.61 3.03 -9.90
C TYR A 753 -45.61 2.58 -8.84
N LEU A 754 -45.47 3.36 -7.76
CA LEU A 754 -44.74 2.98 -6.56
C LEU A 754 -45.73 2.54 -5.50
N PHE A 755 -45.60 1.30 -5.05
CA PHE A 755 -46.39 0.71 -3.98
C PHE A 755 -45.55 0.51 -2.72
N LEU A 756 -46.17 0.66 -1.54
CA LEU A 756 -45.63 0.30 -0.23
C LEU A 756 -46.21 -1.07 0.18
N VAL A 757 -45.37 -2.06 0.39
CA VAL A 757 -45.75 -3.39 0.85
C VAL A 757 -46.18 -3.34 2.32
N THR A 758 -47.31 -3.96 2.64
CA THR A 758 -47.91 -3.90 3.99
C THR A 758 -47.72 -5.19 4.80
N ASN A 759 -47.36 -6.30 4.15
CA ASN A 759 -47.13 -7.59 4.80
C ASN A 759 -45.67 -8.05 4.72
N VAL A 760 -44.73 -7.12 4.97
CA VAL A 760 -43.28 -7.38 4.88
C VAL A 760 -42.86 -8.54 5.80
N GLU A 761 -43.37 -8.59 7.03
CA GLU A 761 -43.01 -9.64 8.01
C GLU A 761 -43.40 -11.05 7.54
N ASP A 762 -44.58 -11.20 6.93
CA ASP A 762 -45.06 -12.46 6.34
C ASP A 762 -44.15 -12.94 5.19
N ILE A 763 -43.68 -12.00 4.38
CA ILE A 763 -42.84 -12.27 3.19
C ILE A 763 -41.42 -12.67 3.62
N VAL A 764 -40.84 -11.94 4.56
CA VAL A 764 -39.44 -12.13 5.01
C VAL A 764 -39.24 -13.48 5.72
N GLY A 765 -40.26 -13.99 6.42
CA GLY A 765 -40.23 -15.29 7.08
C GLY A 765 -40.46 -16.49 6.15
N SER A 766 -40.94 -16.28 4.92
CA SER A 766 -41.34 -17.35 4.01
C SER A 766 -40.16 -17.95 3.25
N LYS A 767 -39.92 -19.26 3.45
CA LYS A 767 -38.91 -20.01 2.68
C LYS A 767 -39.26 -20.05 1.19
N GLU A 768 -40.55 -20.19 0.87
CA GLU A 768 -41.05 -20.22 -0.52
C GLU A 768 -40.78 -18.88 -1.23
N PHE A 769 -41.01 -17.75 -0.56
CA PHE A 769 -40.71 -16.44 -1.13
C PHE A 769 -39.21 -16.27 -1.43
N LYS A 770 -38.36 -16.79 -0.54
CA LYS A 770 -36.90 -16.73 -0.73
C LYS A 770 -36.47 -17.51 -1.96
N GLU A 771 -37.00 -18.71 -2.16
CA GLU A 771 -36.73 -19.55 -3.34
C GLU A 771 -37.23 -18.89 -4.64
N GLU A 772 -38.46 -18.36 -4.63
CA GLU A 772 -39.02 -17.64 -5.78
C GLU A 772 -38.23 -16.37 -6.13
N MET A 773 -37.88 -15.54 -5.14
CA MET A 773 -37.12 -14.32 -5.41
C MET A 773 -35.74 -14.65 -5.98
N MET A 774 -35.09 -15.73 -5.53
CA MET A 774 -33.84 -16.21 -6.13
C MET A 774 -34.03 -16.61 -7.59
N ALA A 775 -35.09 -17.35 -7.92
CA ALA A 775 -35.41 -17.72 -9.29
C ALA A 775 -35.66 -16.49 -10.17
N TRP A 776 -36.37 -15.49 -9.66
CA TRP A 776 -36.65 -14.24 -10.39
C TRP A 776 -35.38 -13.44 -10.67
N ILE A 777 -34.47 -13.37 -9.70
CA ILE A 777 -33.16 -12.73 -9.85
C ILE A 777 -32.35 -13.42 -10.94
N GLN A 778 -32.31 -14.76 -10.95
CA GLN A 778 -31.59 -15.53 -11.97
C GLN A 778 -32.20 -15.31 -13.36
N GLU A 779 -33.52 -15.31 -13.47
CA GLU A 779 -34.23 -15.03 -14.72
C GLU A 779 -33.93 -13.62 -15.24
N ALA A 780 -33.97 -12.62 -14.37
CA ALA A 780 -33.66 -11.23 -14.72
C ALA A 780 -32.20 -11.08 -15.18
N ARG A 781 -31.26 -11.77 -14.54
CA ARG A 781 -29.85 -11.81 -14.98
C ARG A 781 -29.68 -12.45 -16.35
N ALA A 782 -30.34 -13.58 -16.60
CA ALA A 782 -30.28 -14.27 -17.89
C ALA A 782 -30.81 -13.37 -19.03
N LYS A 783 -31.97 -12.73 -18.82
CA LYS A 783 -32.55 -11.76 -19.77
C LYS A 783 -31.61 -10.59 -20.05
N LYS A 784 -30.99 -10.03 -19.01
CA LYS A 784 -30.02 -8.92 -19.17
C LYS A 784 -28.78 -9.35 -19.95
N MET A 785 -28.26 -10.54 -19.69
CA MET A 785 -27.12 -11.09 -20.44
C MET A 785 -27.45 -11.36 -21.90
N GLU A 786 -28.67 -11.83 -22.19
CA GLU A 786 -29.15 -12.02 -23.56
C GLU A 786 -29.30 -10.68 -24.29
N GLN A 787 -29.85 -9.65 -23.65
CA GLN A 787 -29.93 -8.30 -24.20
C GLN A 787 -28.55 -7.72 -24.51
N ILE A 788 -27.58 -7.86 -23.59
CA ILE A 788 -26.19 -7.41 -23.83
C ILE A 788 -25.61 -8.14 -25.04
N ARG A 789 -25.80 -9.47 -25.14
CA ARG A 789 -25.33 -10.24 -26.30
C ARG A 789 -26.03 -9.84 -27.60
N GLU A 790 -27.30 -9.49 -27.57
CA GLU A 790 -28.03 -8.97 -28.73
C GLU A 790 -27.55 -7.57 -29.13
N GLU A 791 -27.24 -6.70 -28.17
CA GLU A 791 -26.65 -5.38 -28.42
C GLU A 791 -25.23 -5.49 -28.95
N GLU A 792 -24.41 -6.40 -28.42
CA GLU A 792 -23.08 -6.73 -28.96
C GLU A 792 -23.16 -7.35 -30.37
N ARG A 793 -24.18 -8.17 -30.66
CA ARG A 793 -24.42 -8.70 -32.01
C ARG A 793 -24.87 -7.60 -32.97
N ARG A 794 -25.76 -6.70 -32.53
CA ARG A 794 -26.21 -5.55 -33.32
C ARG A 794 -25.10 -4.53 -33.54
N SER A 795 -24.24 -4.32 -32.56
CA SER A 795 -23.06 -3.45 -32.70
C SER A 795 -22.04 -4.07 -33.65
N LYS A 796 -21.84 -5.40 -33.61
CA LYS A 796 -21.05 -6.13 -34.61
C LYS A 796 -21.61 -6.05 -36.02
N ASP A 797 -22.93 -6.11 -36.19
CA ASP A 797 -23.60 -5.91 -37.50
C ASP A 797 -23.55 -4.44 -37.99
N THR A 798 -23.17 -3.49 -37.12
CA THR A 798 -22.89 -2.09 -37.48
C THR A 798 -21.39 -1.73 -37.52
N GLN A 799 -20.51 -2.68 -37.20
CA GLN A 799 -19.05 -2.51 -37.17
C GLN A 799 -18.40 -2.90 -38.51
N HIS A 800 -18.77 -2.19 -39.57
CA HIS A 800 -17.82 -1.84 -40.64
C HIS A 800 -17.27 -0.41 -40.48
N ALA A 801 -17.48 0.24 -39.33
CA ALA A 801 -16.79 1.45 -38.94
C ALA A 801 -16.60 1.51 -37.42
N ASP A 802 -15.36 1.75 -37.01
CA ASP A 802 -14.88 2.14 -35.67
C ASP A 802 -14.88 1.08 -34.54
N GLU A 803 -13.73 0.38 -34.45
CA GLU A 803 -13.25 -0.34 -33.27
C GLU A 803 -12.79 0.64 -32.17
N PHE A 804 -13.66 1.04 -31.25
CA PHE A 804 -13.24 1.47 -29.91
C PHE A 804 -14.41 1.35 -28.93
N TYR A 805 -14.14 0.81 -27.74
CA TYR A 805 -15.01 0.59 -26.56
C TYR A 805 -15.67 -0.79 -26.41
N GLU A 806 -15.14 -1.57 -25.47
CA GLU A 806 -15.88 -2.00 -24.27
C GLU A 806 -14.99 -2.83 -23.32
N ARG A 807 -14.43 -2.18 -22.28
CA ARG A 807 -13.93 -2.88 -21.08
C ARG A 807 -13.85 -2.04 -19.79
N ASN A 808 -14.30 -0.78 -19.79
CA ASN A 808 -14.06 0.18 -18.69
C ASN A 808 -15.28 0.49 -17.80
N TYR A 809 -16.25 -0.41 -17.66
CA TYR A 809 -17.43 -0.15 -16.82
C TYR A 809 -17.66 -1.11 -15.65
N LEU A 810 -16.73 -2.04 -15.37
CA LEU A 810 -16.81 -2.93 -14.21
C LEU A 810 -15.43 -3.17 -13.57
N SER A 811 -14.92 -2.17 -12.82
CA SER A 811 -14.04 -2.32 -11.65
C SER A 811 -13.81 -1.00 -10.94
#